data_AF-A0A356AY19-F1
#
_entry.id   AF-A0A356AY19-F1
#
_cell.length_a   1.000
_cell.length_b   1.000
_cell.length_c   1.000
_cell.angle_alpha   90.00
_cell.angle_beta   90.00
_cell.angle_gamma   90.00
#
_symmetry.space_group_name_H-M   'P 1'
#
loop_
_entity.id
_entity.type
_entity.pdbx_description
1 polymer ?
#
loop_
_entity_poly.entity_id
_entity_poly.type
_entity_poly.pdbx_seq_one_letter_code
_entity_poly.pdbx_strand_id
1 'polypeptide(L)'
;MDQTNNCLVKITDLTTQLGLSSRSLRYYEQVGLIQSVRPAFEKYRFYDAENIERLRQIMVLRKMQIPVKDILRIYESESMSVVVETFVNRIQAIDEEIGALSELKRIVSEFLHTMRENGVTKISALPLLYEEMDKQIELIEEIKPVTYKNLSNLSERLAKPVDPVIVSLPAFRVVSSFLKASPKESDVEGFWRWIQTQKIFIDNPGQQERFEYQTDMGDVMIQRIPDDFINDSEYSDFIFDGGLFAAVNVYLDEDLGERFHSLVTSFDDNKFYQVDYNNGGGLRNPAMLENLISPDEKRSLVTLFVPVKKRLADPSLFDLPEEVTDIRIDEIEAANPVLWQVDVPLDKLTPINNPHYRITEDGEVEYTGWISTRVLSTNVSVKLPFRVDVVFRVMGTGERFSYGDSEGSIILYHGEDLSYYYGINMGNRRDIPEEALRFHQPIFRDRFDFHQRGRIMKNDYNRLTWIVGTKHLAVFINDELRYCGKNFPYMHLDLRLEKALPIIIGSNGQGIKYFRSIRVSQLMGKQKNKTKERELVMITKQNNNIISNIHRLVTSEHGENYWFNGCAKYVMECLGERDYDYWLFAGLTGDVFTQHYTYTKYFGDALSSYMMDENPKQFVKDTFAKCGYAATYVSLKELKENSEMYLNTLTSYIDKGIPVMIWGYPVGVLVGYEDYGKVLLYITGDKNQPERMTLEKALSGHDIWDPERKGGWIFVGERKENRPLAQLYREAIKAIPGIQSIKTDSYCFGAEAFRAWARDIGNGKFDNMTTEEFDPWGYHTNYVCVLATNGSCCHEYLKRAQNLNPDMTFLEEISRLYKRIGEMWNNDHGTDLEALGGGFNVSLEVLQDKERRSKIAAKIREFAKVTDEIVRVLTERCSG
;
A
#
# COMPACT_ATOMS: atom_id res chain seq x y z
N MET A 1 6.82 -53.07 57.91
CA MET A 1 5.56 -52.58 57.32
C MET A 1 5.46 -51.13 57.71
N ASP A 2 5.67 -50.22 56.77
CA ASP A 2 5.35 -48.82 57.00
C ASP A 2 4.57 -48.30 55.78
N GLN A 3 3.35 -47.86 56.06
CA GLN A 3 2.37 -47.40 55.08
C GLN A 3 2.69 -45.95 54.72
N THR A 4 3.37 -45.71 53.61
CA THR A 4 3.31 -44.40 52.95
C THR A 4 2.00 -44.31 52.18
N ASN A 5 1.09 -43.48 52.68
CA ASN A 5 -0.14 -43.05 52.02
C ASN A 5 0.14 -42.69 50.56
N ASN A 6 -0.32 -43.52 49.62
CA ASN A 6 -0.21 -43.26 48.19
C ASN A 6 -1.30 -42.26 47.81
N CYS A 7 -1.04 -40.97 48.03
CA CYS A 7 -1.98 -39.89 47.76
C CYS A 7 -2.08 -39.68 46.24
N LEU A 8 -3.13 -40.23 45.62
CA LEU A 8 -3.40 -40.11 44.19
C LEU A 8 -4.02 -38.74 43.88
N VAL A 9 -3.42 -37.99 42.97
CA VAL A 9 -3.92 -36.66 42.55
C VAL A 9 -4.59 -36.76 41.18
N LYS A 10 -5.80 -36.21 41.05
CA LYS A 10 -6.56 -36.19 39.80
C LYS A 10 -5.91 -35.25 38.78
N ILE A 11 -5.94 -35.61 37.51
CA ILE A 11 -5.34 -34.82 36.41
C ILE A 11 -5.75 -33.34 36.42
N THR A 12 -7.02 -33.01 36.70
CA THR A 12 -7.53 -31.62 36.75
C THR A 12 -6.96 -30.79 37.89
N ASP A 13 -6.72 -31.43 39.04
CA ASP A 13 -6.14 -30.76 40.21
C ASP A 13 -4.64 -30.57 40.00
N LEU A 14 -3.99 -31.56 39.37
CA LEU A 14 -2.57 -31.53 39.05
C LEU A 14 -2.22 -30.49 37.99
N THR A 15 -3.03 -30.33 36.94
CA THR A 15 -2.88 -29.27 35.92
C THR A 15 -2.93 -27.89 36.56
N THR A 16 -3.84 -27.70 37.52
CA THR A 16 -3.99 -26.45 38.26
C THR A 16 -2.80 -26.20 39.21
N GLN A 17 -2.33 -27.24 39.90
CA GLN A 17 -1.23 -27.15 40.86
C GLN A 17 0.12 -26.85 40.20
N LEU A 18 0.37 -27.42 39.02
CA LEU A 18 1.66 -27.32 38.31
C LEU A 18 1.65 -26.33 37.14
N GLY A 19 0.49 -25.75 36.80
CA GLY A 19 0.36 -24.83 35.66
C GLY A 19 0.56 -25.49 34.30
N LEU A 20 0.35 -26.81 34.20
CA LEU A 20 0.48 -27.57 32.95
C LEU A 20 -0.90 -27.84 32.34
N SER A 21 -0.98 -27.98 31.02
CA SER A 21 -2.22 -28.40 30.37
C SER A 21 -2.47 -29.92 30.52
N SER A 22 -3.74 -30.33 30.50
CA SER A 22 -4.14 -31.76 30.48
C SER A 22 -3.53 -32.50 29.28
N ARG A 23 -3.42 -31.81 28.14
CA ARG A 23 -2.79 -32.28 26.90
C ARG A 23 -1.30 -32.56 27.08
N SER A 24 -0.56 -31.68 27.76
CA SER A 24 0.88 -31.86 28.03
C SER A 24 1.15 -33.09 28.91
N LEU A 25 0.30 -33.33 29.92
CA LEU A 25 0.39 -34.53 30.76
C LEU A 25 0.12 -35.81 29.96
N ARG A 26 -0.88 -35.82 29.08
CA ARG A 26 -1.14 -36.95 28.17
C ARG A 26 0.01 -37.19 27.21
N TYR A 27 0.62 -36.12 26.69
CA TYR A 27 1.79 -36.23 25.82
C TYR A 27 2.97 -36.87 26.57
N TYR A 28 3.28 -36.42 27.80
CA TYR A 28 4.34 -37.04 28.60
C TYR A 28 4.07 -38.50 28.93
N GLU A 29 2.82 -38.86 29.17
CA GLU A 29 2.40 -40.26 29.33
C GLU A 29 2.58 -41.05 28.02
N GLN A 30 2.16 -40.49 26.88
CA GLN A 30 2.26 -41.12 25.56
C GLN A 30 3.72 -41.37 25.14
N VAL A 31 4.63 -40.45 25.44
CA VAL A 31 6.06 -40.62 25.14
C VAL A 31 6.81 -41.43 26.20
N GLY A 32 6.13 -41.92 27.24
CA GLY A 32 6.70 -42.82 28.25
C GLY A 32 7.45 -42.15 29.41
N LEU A 33 7.36 -40.84 29.57
CA LEU A 33 8.02 -40.11 30.66
C LEU A 33 7.32 -40.24 32.01
N ILE A 34 6.01 -40.47 32.02
CA ILE A 34 5.19 -40.62 33.22
C ILE A 34 4.12 -41.70 33.01
N GLN A 35 3.49 -42.18 34.07
CA GLN A 35 2.39 -43.14 34.01
C GLN A 35 1.23 -42.68 34.90
N SER A 36 -0.01 -42.96 34.47
CA SER A 36 -1.21 -42.71 35.29
C SER A 36 -1.80 -44.01 35.85
N VAL A 37 -2.53 -43.89 36.96
CA VAL A 37 -3.33 -44.93 37.60
C VAL A 37 -4.81 -44.61 37.40
N ARG A 38 -5.63 -45.64 37.15
CA ARG A 38 -7.09 -45.53 37.05
C ARG A 38 -7.76 -46.35 38.16
N PRO A 39 -8.23 -45.72 39.27
CA PRO A 39 -8.96 -46.42 40.32
C PRO A 39 -10.27 -47.01 39.81
N ALA A 40 -10.69 -48.18 40.31
CA ALA A 40 -11.85 -48.91 39.79
C ALA A 40 -13.20 -48.16 39.89
N PHE A 41 -13.27 -47.10 40.70
CA PHE A 41 -14.46 -46.28 40.92
C PHE A 41 -14.50 -44.98 40.10
N GLU A 42 -13.46 -44.67 39.32
CA GLU A 42 -13.33 -43.38 38.63
C GLU A 42 -12.80 -43.55 37.20
N LYS A 43 -13.36 -42.81 36.24
CA LYS A 43 -12.92 -42.88 34.82
C LYS A 43 -11.72 -41.98 34.52
N TYR A 44 -11.30 -41.13 35.46
CA TYR A 44 -10.22 -40.16 35.28
C TYR A 44 -8.83 -40.72 35.58
N ARG A 45 -7.80 -40.09 35.01
CA ARG A 45 -6.38 -40.39 35.28
C ARG A 45 -5.95 -39.79 36.62
N PHE A 46 -5.24 -40.57 37.43
CA PHE A 46 -4.59 -40.14 38.66
C PHE A 46 -3.08 -40.36 38.59
N TYR A 47 -2.32 -39.53 39.30
CA TYR A 47 -0.86 -39.64 39.39
C TYR A 47 -0.44 -39.81 40.85
N ASP A 48 0.54 -40.69 41.09
CA ASP A 48 1.12 -40.93 42.42
C ASP A 48 2.27 -39.95 42.72
N ALA A 49 2.80 -40.03 43.94
CA ALA A 49 3.86 -39.14 44.40
C ALA A 49 5.14 -39.23 43.57
N GLU A 50 5.48 -40.41 43.05
CA GLU A 50 6.67 -40.63 42.22
C GLU A 50 6.54 -39.94 40.86
N ASN A 51 5.39 -40.07 40.20
CA ASN A 51 5.11 -39.39 38.94
C ASN A 51 5.03 -37.87 39.10
N ILE A 52 4.50 -37.38 40.23
CA ILE A 52 4.46 -35.94 40.54
C ILE A 52 5.89 -35.38 40.71
N GLU A 53 6.78 -36.10 41.38
CA GLU A 53 8.17 -35.66 41.55
C GLU A 53 8.94 -35.70 40.21
N ARG A 54 8.69 -36.73 39.39
CA ARG A 54 9.24 -36.82 38.03
C ARG A 54 8.74 -35.67 37.14
N LEU A 55 7.46 -35.28 37.25
CA LEU A 55 6.91 -34.12 36.57
C LEU A 55 7.62 -32.82 36.97
N ARG A 56 7.92 -32.63 38.26
CA ARG A 56 8.69 -31.46 38.72
C ARG A 56 10.08 -31.41 38.09
N GLN A 57 10.77 -32.54 38.02
CA GLN A 57 12.09 -32.64 37.38
C GLN A 57 12.03 -32.32 35.88
N ILE A 58 11.04 -32.88 35.18
CA ILE A 58 10.78 -32.58 33.76
C ILE A 58 10.54 -31.08 33.58
N MET A 59 9.72 -30.45 34.43
CA MET A 59 9.47 -29.01 34.39
C MET A 59 10.75 -28.19 34.57
N VAL A 60 11.66 -28.57 35.47
CA VAL A 60 12.95 -27.88 35.64
C VAL A 60 13.80 -27.96 34.36
N LEU A 61 13.94 -29.17 33.79
CA LEU A 61 14.70 -29.37 32.55
C LEU A 61 14.06 -28.62 31.37
N ARG A 62 12.73 -28.58 31.29
CA ARG A 62 12.00 -27.80 30.27
C ARG A 62 12.18 -26.29 30.44
N LYS A 63 12.23 -25.78 31.68
CA LYS A 63 12.57 -24.36 31.95
C LYS A 63 14.01 -24.00 31.56
N MET A 64 14.89 -24.99 31.51
CA MET A 64 16.25 -24.85 30.94
C MET A 64 16.27 -25.01 29.41
N GLN A 65 15.10 -25.07 28.77
CA GLN A 65 14.88 -25.26 27.34
C GLN A 65 15.46 -26.57 26.77
N ILE A 66 15.55 -27.61 27.59
CA ILE A 66 16.01 -28.94 27.15
C ILE A 66 14.86 -29.66 26.41
N PRO A 67 15.06 -30.13 25.17
CA PRO A 67 14.04 -30.87 24.41
C PRO A 67 13.57 -32.14 25.11
N VAL A 68 12.28 -32.49 24.98
CA VAL A 68 11.69 -33.71 25.59
C VAL A 68 12.42 -34.98 25.15
N LYS A 69 12.94 -35.02 23.92
CA LYS A 69 13.74 -36.15 23.41
C LYS A 69 15.05 -36.34 24.19
N ASP A 70 15.70 -35.26 24.61
CA ASP A 70 16.92 -35.34 25.40
C ASP A 70 16.60 -35.63 26.88
N ILE A 71 15.44 -35.17 27.37
CA ILE A 71 14.91 -35.59 28.68
C ILE A 71 14.66 -37.11 28.70
N LEU A 72 14.09 -37.68 27.64
CA LEU A 72 13.94 -39.13 27.47
C LEU A 72 15.30 -39.83 27.54
N ARG A 73 16.29 -39.38 26.74
CA ARG A 73 17.65 -39.92 26.78
C ARG A 73 18.31 -39.83 28.15
N ILE A 74 18.04 -38.76 28.91
CA ILE A 74 18.51 -38.59 30.29
C ILE A 74 17.91 -39.65 31.21
N TYR A 75 16.62 -39.97 31.09
CA TYR A 75 15.97 -40.99 31.94
C TYR A 75 16.20 -42.43 31.46
N GLU A 76 16.54 -42.64 30.19
CA GLU A 76 16.89 -43.96 29.63
C GLU A 76 18.37 -44.34 29.86
N SER A 77 19.22 -43.38 30.24
CA SER A 77 20.66 -43.56 30.45
C SER A 77 21.01 -43.58 31.95
N GLU A 78 21.71 -44.62 32.41
CA GLU A 78 22.27 -44.67 33.77
C GLU A 78 23.56 -43.83 33.94
N SER A 79 24.07 -43.24 32.85
CA SER A 79 25.34 -42.49 32.86
C SER A 79 25.14 -40.98 32.97
N MET A 80 25.83 -40.38 33.94
CA MET A 80 25.94 -38.92 34.13
C MET A 80 26.56 -38.21 32.90
N SER A 81 27.28 -38.94 32.03
CA SER A 81 27.90 -38.36 30.83
C SER A 81 26.89 -37.80 29.82
N VAL A 82 25.73 -38.45 29.66
CA VAL A 82 24.67 -38.01 28.72
C VAL A 82 23.98 -36.74 29.23
N VAL A 83 23.86 -36.62 30.55
CA VAL A 83 23.34 -35.43 31.22
C VAL A 83 24.30 -34.26 30.97
N VAL A 84 25.60 -34.44 31.27
CA VAL A 84 26.62 -33.40 31.08
C VAL A 84 26.72 -32.95 29.63
N GLU A 85 26.70 -33.87 28.66
CA GLU A 85 26.72 -33.54 27.23
C GLU A 85 25.51 -32.68 26.82
N THR A 86 24.31 -33.02 27.29
CA THR A 86 23.08 -32.27 27.01
C THR A 86 23.16 -30.84 27.55
N PHE A 87 23.71 -30.67 28.76
CA PHE A 87 23.92 -29.35 29.35
C PHE A 87 25.01 -28.54 28.65
N VAL A 88 26.14 -29.15 28.27
CA VAL A 88 27.23 -28.47 27.53
C VAL A 88 26.74 -27.95 26.19
N ASN A 89 26.02 -28.78 25.42
CA ASN A 89 25.45 -28.36 24.13
C ASN A 89 24.46 -27.21 24.30
N ARG A 90 23.67 -27.22 25.38
CA ARG A 90 22.72 -26.13 25.66
C ARG A 90 23.44 -24.84 26.08
N ILE A 91 24.48 -24.94 26.90
CA ILE A 91 25.32 -23.79 27.29
C ILE A 91 25.94 -23.15 26.05
N GLN A 92 26.49 -23.94 25.13
CA GLN A 92 27.10 -23.41 23.91
C GLN A 92 26.10 -22.70 22.99
N ALA A 93 24.89 -23.27 22.83
CA ALA A 93 23.83 -22.60 22.08
C ALA A 93 23.37 -21.29 22.75
N ILE A 94 23.36 -21.24 24.08
CA ILE A 94 23.08 -20.02 24.85
C ILE A 94 24.20 -18.99 24.66
N ASP A 95 25.46 -19.38 24.67
CA ASP A 95 26.61 -18.47 24.46
C ASP A 95 26.59 -17.85 23.06
N GLU A 96 26.18 -18.60 22.03
CA GLU A 96 25.97 -18.08 20.68
C GLU A 96 24.83 -17.04 20.62
N GLU A 97 23.70 -17.32 21.28
CA GLU A 97 22.57 -16.37 21.40
C GLU A 97 22.97 -15.12 22.21
N ILE A 98 23.73 -15.29 23.29
CA ILE A 98 24.28 -14.18 24.09
C ILE A 98 25.24 -13.35 23.25
N GLY A 99 26.09 -13.96 22.42
CA GLY A 99 26.97 -13.24 21.51
C GLY A 99 26.19 -12.32 20.57
N ALA A 100 25.15 -12.84 19.91
CA ALA A 100 24.31 -12.07 19.00
C ALA A 100 23.53 -10.96 19.72
N LEU A 101 22.97 -11.25 20.90
CA LEU A 101 22.22 -10.28 21.70
C LEU A 101 23.14 -9.21 22.34
N SER A 102 24.36 -9.56 22.70
CA SER A 102 25.36 -8.62 23.23
C SER A 102 25.81 -7.66 22.15
N GLU A 103 25.98 -8.13 20.92
CA GLU A 103 26.28 -7.27 19.79
C GLU A 103 25.12 -6.32 19.46
N LEU A 104 23.89 -6.83 19.44
CA LEU A 104 22.69 -5.97 19.29
C LEU A 104 22.58 -4.96 20.44
N LYS A 105 22.85 -5.38 21.68
CA LYS A 105 22.84 -4.49 22.84
C LYS A 105 23.96 -3.45 22.78
N ARG A 106 25.14 -3.79 22.26
CA ARG A 106 26.25 -2.86 22.01
C ARG A 106 25.80 -1.79 21.01
N ILE A 107 25.26 -2.21 19.87
CA ILE A 107 24.71 -1.32 18.83
C ILE A 107 23.63 -0.39 19.42
N VAL A 108 22.68 -0.94 20.19
CA VAL A 108 21.58 -0.16 20.80
C VAL A 108 22.07 0.76 21.92
N SER A 109 23.03 0.34 22.73
CA SER A 109 23.56 1.14 23.85
C SER A 109 24.48 2.25 23.36
N GLU A 110 25.28 1.99 22.32
CA GLU A 110 26.01 3.02 21.59
C GLU A 110 25.03 4.08 21.11
N PHE A 111 24.00 3.66 20.36
CA PHE A 111 22.93 4.53 19.84
C PHE A 111 22.23 5.37 20.91
N LEU A 112 21.98 4.80 22.09
CA LEU A 112 21.28 5.47 23.20
C LEU A 112 22.19 6.44 23.98
N HIS A 113 23.49 6.16 24.05
CA HIS A 113 24.49 7.03 24.67
C HIS A 113 24.75 8.27 23.80
N THR A 114 24.89 8.09 22.49
CA THR A 114 25.00 9.16 21.47
C THR A 114 23.85 10.15 21.66
N MET A 115 22.61 9.66 21.67
CA MET A 115 21.41 10.49 21.74
C MET A 115 21.32 11.36 23.01
N ARG A 116 21.84 10.88 24.15
CA ARG A 116 21.76 11.60 25.43
C ARG A 116 22.78 12.72 25.56
N GLU A 117 24.02 12.53 25.11
CA GLU A 117 25.05 13.59 25.22
C GLU A 117 24.80 14.78 24.29
N ASN A 118 24.15 14.55 23.14
CA ASN A 118 23.89 15.60 22.15
C ASN A 118 22.47 16.21 22.24
N GLY A 119 21.75 15.99 23.34
CA GLY A 119 20.46 16.65 23.60
C GLY A 119 19.35 16.33 22.59
N VAL A 120 19.37 15.15 21.97
CA VAL A 120 18.44 14.78 20.90
C VAL A 120 17.06 14.42 21.46
N THR A 121 16.05 15.27 21.19
CA THR A 121 14.66 15.10 21.68
C THR A 121 13.66 14.68 20.59
N LYS A 122 14.09 14.53 19.33
CA LYS A 122 13.27 14.07 18.19
C LYS A 122 14.08 13.14 17.28
N ILE A 123 13.42 12.10 16.75
CA ILE A 123 14.00 11.01 15.91
C ILE A 123 14.78 11.52 14.67
N SER A 124 14.50 12.74 14.20
CA SER A 124 15.06 13.30 12.97
C SER A 124 16.51 13.81 13.06
N ALA A 125 17.14 13.84 14.24
CA ALA A 125 18.49 14.41 14.43
C ALA A 125 19.62 13.37 14.63
N LEU A 126 19.31 12.09 14.44
CA LEU A 126 20.25 10.95 14.50
C LEU A 126 21.50 11.01 13.58
N PRO A 127 21.48 11.63 12.39
CA PRO A 127 22.64 11.58 11.47
C PRO A 127 23.86 12.41 11.89
N LEU A 128 23.72 13.38 12.81
CA LEU A 128 24.77 14.36 13.14
C LEU A 128 25.71 13.93 14.27
N LEU A 129 25.51 12.74 14.81
CA LEU A 129 26.19 12.28 16.01
C LEU A 129 27.26 11.20 15.76
N TYR A 130 27.41 10.76 14.51
CA TYR A 130 28.30 9.68 14.13
C TYR A 130 29.79 10.06 14.15
N GLU A 131 30.14 11.34 14.29
CA GLU A 131 31.54 11.79 14.23
C GLU A 131 32.28 11.74 15.59
N GLU A 132 31.57 11.67 16.73
CA GLU A 132 32.22 11.87 18.05
C GLU A 132 32.41 10.58 18.88
N MET A 133 31.79 9.46 18.48
CA MET A 133 31.64 8.29 19.36
C MET A 133 32.72 7.20 19.24
N ASP A 134 33.88 7.52 18.70
CA ASP A 134 34.99 6.57 18.48
C ASP A 134 36.02 6.52 19.63
N LYS A 135 35.70 7.03 20.84
CA LYS A 135 36.74 7.30 21.87
C LYS A 135 36.70 6.55 23.19
N GLN A 136 35.71 5.75 23.53
CA GLN A 136 35.70 5.10 24.85
C GLN A 136 34.93 3.80 24.79
N ILE A 137 35.57 2.68 25.16
CA ILE A 137 35.10 1.73 26.18
C ILE A 137 36.12 0.59 26.29
N GLU A 138 36.87 0.59 27.40
CA GLU A 138 37.52 -0.58 27.98
C GLU A 138 36.71 -1.01 29.23
N LEU A 139 36.78 -2.32 29.52
CA LEU A 139 36.46 -3.04 30.77
C LEU A 139 35.08 -3.73 30.90
N ILE A 140 35.15 -5.05 30.76
CA ILE A 140 34.23 -6.11 31.22
C ILE A 140 34.64 -6.42 32.70
N GLU A 141 33.76 -6.64 33.68
CA GLU A 141 33.13 -7.91 34.10
C GLU A 141 32.33 -7.71 35.41
N GLU A 142 31.28 -8.53 35.64
CA GLU A 142 31.14 -9.47 36.78
C GLU A 142 29.73 -10.09 36.87
N ILE A 143 29.66 -11.42 37.10
CA ILE A 143 28.45 -12.26 37.22
C ILE A 143 28.20 -12.65 38.69
N LYS A 144 26.92 -12.73 39.12
CA LYS A 144 26.45 -13.30 40.40
C LYS A 144 25.47 -14.48 40.20
N PRO A 145 25.34 -15.42 41.16
CA PRO A 145 24.62 -16.69 40.97
C PRO A 145 23.08 -16.57 41.04
N VAL A 146 22.38 -17.44 40.30
CA VAL A 146 20.94 -17.39 39.97
C VAL A 146 20.12 -18.41 40.79
N THR A 147 18.92 -18.04 41.27
CA THR A 147 17.95 -18.90 41.99
C THR A 147 16.77 -19.34 41.12
N TYR A 148 15.99 -20.36 41.52
CA TYR A 148 14.87 -20.94 40.74
C TYR A 148 13.78 -19.91 40.33
N LYS A 149 13.45 -18.96 41.20
CA LYS A 149 12.50 -17.86 40.89
C LYS A 149 13.06 -16.93 39.80
N ASN A 150 14.39 -16.75 39.76
CA ASN A 150 15.07 -15.96 38.74
C ASN A 150 15.07 -16.67 37.38
N LEU A 151 15.17 -18.00 37.35
CA LEU A 151 15.06 -18.83 36.13
C LEU A 151 13.67 -18.77 35.49
N SER A 152 12.59 -18.81 36.31
CA SER A 152 11.22 -18.67 35.79
C SER A 152 10.98 -17.28 35.18
N ASN A 153 11.39 -16.22 35.87
CA ASN A 153 11.27 -14.84 35.35
C ASN A 153 12.19 -14.58 34.14
N LEU A 154 13.33 -15.26 34.02
CA LEU A 154 14.19 -15.16 32.84
C LEU A 154 13.55 -15.84 31.62
N SER A 155 12.95 -17.02 31.81
CA SER A 155 12.27 -17.76 30.74
C SER A 155 11.14 -16.93 30.12
N GLU A 156 10.28 -16.30 30.95
CA GLU A 156 9.18 -15.43 30.49
C GLU A 156 9.69 -14.19 29.72
N ARG A 157 10.84 -13.63 30.10
CA ARG A 157 11.45 -12.47 29.41
C ARG A 157 12.20 -12.84 28.12
N LEU A 158 12.60 -14.10 27.98
CA LEU A 158 13.27 -14.67 26.79
C LEU A 158 12.29 -15.40 25.87
N ALA A 159 11.02 -15.57 26.27
CA ALA A 159 9.99 -16.20 25.46
C ALA A 159 9.86 -15.45 24.13
N LYS A 160 10.10 -16.18 23.02
CA LYS A 160 10.03 -15.61 21.67
C LYS A 160 8.70 -14.86 21.48
N PRO A 161 8.71 -13.63 20.94
CA PRO A 161 7.48 -12.92 20.62
C PRO A 161 6.60 -13.79 19.72
N VAL A 162 5.33 -13.91 20.09
CA VAL A 162 4.34 -14.64 19.30
C VAL A 162 3.94 -13.75 18.13
N ASP A 163 4.05 -14.27 16.91
CA ASP A 163 3.57 -13.60 15.69
C ASP A 163 2.29 -14.31 15.20
N PRO A 164 1.09 -13.86 15.64
CA PRO A 164 -0.14 -14.55 15.32
C PRO A 164 -0.64 -14.21 13.91
N VAL A 165 -1.14 -15.23 13.21
CA VAL A 165 -1.87 -15.06 11.96
C VAL A 165 -3.35 -14.85 12.27
N ILE A 166 -3.97 -13.83 11.66
CA ILE A 166 -5.42 -13.62 11.78
C ILE A 166 -6.14 -14.49 10.74
N VAL A 167 -6.93 -15.44 11.21
CA VAL A 167 -7.69 -16.40 10.40
C VAL A 167 -9.19 -16.12 10.54
N SER A 168 -9.92 -16.24 9.44
CA SER A 168 -11.38 -16.18 9.42
C SER A 168 -11.95 -17.58 9.25
N LEU A 169 -12.63 -18.09 10.27
CA LEU A 169 -13.36 -19.35 10.18
C LEU A 169 -14.81 -19.06 9.74
N PRO A 170 -15.34 -19.75 8.70
CA PRO A 170 -16.74 -19.62 8.33
C PRO A 170 -17.65 -20.21 9.40
N ALA A 171 -18.95 -19.94 9.33
CA ALA A 171 -19.91 -20.72 10.10
C ALA A 171 -20.05 -22.11 9.48
N PHE A 172 -20.07 -23.16 10.29
CA PHE A 172 -20.25 -24.54 9.84
C PHE A 172 -20.89 -25.41 10.91
N ARG A 173 -21.57 -26.47 10.48
CA ARG A 173 -22.15 -27.46 11.40
C ARG A 173 -21.06 -28.38 11.95
N VAL A 174 -21.13 -28.66 13.25
CA VAL A 174 -20.21 -29.55 13.95
C VAL A 174 -20.98 -30.59 14.76
N VAL A 175 -20.40 -31.77 14.91
CA VAL A 175 -20.75 -32.71 15.99
C VAL A 175 -19.69 -32.60 17.09
N SER A 176 -20.12 -32.72 18.34
CA SER A 176 -19.29 -32.50 19.53
C SER A 176 -19.33 -33.68 20.47
N SER A 177 -18.27 -33.89 21.24
CA SER A 177 -18.23 -34.90 22.31
C SER A 177 -19.23 -34.67 23.45
N PHE A 178 -20.03 -33.59 23.43
CA PHE A 178 -21.13 -33.39 24.37
C PHE A 178 -22.26 -34.41 24.18
N LEU A 179 -22.74 -35.01 25.29
CA LEU A 179 -23.85 -35.95 25.27
C LEU A 179 -25.21 -35.22 25.15
N LYS A 180 -26.08 -35.68 24.26
CA LYS A 180 -27.46 -35.16 24.11
C LYS A 180 -28.26 -35.28 25.40
N ALA A 181 -28.07 -36.39 26.14
CA ALA A 181 -28.73 -36.65 27.41
C ALA A 181 -28.25 -35.72 28.54
N SER A 182 -27.00 -35.26 28.46
CA SER A 182 -26.32 -34.43 29.47
C SER A 182 -25.48 -33.34 28.77
N PRO A 183 -26.07 -32.22 28.34
CA PRO A 183 -25.41 -31.25 27.44
C PRO A 183 -24.15 -30.54 27.97
N LYS A 184 -23.76 -30.79 29.23
CA LYS A 184 -22.54 -30.26 29.86
C LYS A 184 -21.46 -31.31 30.09
N GLU A 185 -21.77 -32.59 29.84
CA GLU A 185 -20.83 -33.70 30.00
C GLU A 185 -20.26 -34.08 28.63
N SER A 186 -18.93 -34.23 28.59
CA SER A 186 -18.17 -34.52 27.37
C SER A 186 -17.52 -35.89 27.48
N ASP A 187 -17.75 -36.76 26.49
CA ASP A 187 -17.13 -38.08 26.36
C ASP A 187 -16.17 -38.11 25.16
N VAL A 188 -14.94 -37.63 25.37
CA VAL A 188 -13.94 -37.51 24.28
C VAL A 188 -13.45 -38.88 23.78
N GLU A 189 -13.22 -39.86 24.68
CA GLU A 189 -12.71 -41.17 24.28
C GLU A 189 -13.77 -41.99 23.52
N GLY A 190 -15.03 -41.98 23.96
CA GLY A 190 -16.12 -42.62 23.22
C GLY A 190 -16.43 -41.91 21.91
N PHE A 191 -16.43 -40.57 21.92
CA PHE A 191 -16.67 -39.77 20.71
C PHE A 191 -15.63 -40.05 19.64
N TRP A 192 -14.36 -40.16 20.03
CA TRP A 192 -13.28 -40.52 19.12
C TRP A 192 -13.49 -41.90 18.49
N ARG A 193 -13.88 -42.91 19.29
CA ARG A 193 -14.20 -44.25 18.76
C ARG A 193 -15.39 -44.22 17.81
N TRP A 194 -16.40 -43.42 18.12
CA TRP A 194 -17.56 -43.26 17.27
C TRP A 194 -17.20 -42.61 15.92
N ILE A 195 -16.45 -41.50 15.91
CA ILE A 195 -15.94 -40.86 14.68
C ILE A 195 -15.20 -41.86 13.80
N GLN A 196 -14.28 -42.63 14.39
CA GLN A 196 -13.51 -43.65 13.68
C GLN A 196 -14.41 -44.75 13.09
N THR A 197 -15.44 -45.16 13.82
CA THR A 197 -16.39 -46.20 13.37
C THR A 197 -17.29 -45.71 12.23
N GLN A 198 -17.75 -44.46 12.31
CA GLN A 198 -18.59 -43.84 11.29
C GLN A 198 -17.81 -43.44 10.03
N LYS A 199 -16.47 -43.56 10.04
CA LYS A 199 -15.58 -43.07 8.98
C LYS A 199 -15.81 -41.59 8.65
N ILE A 200 -16.23 -40.81 9.65
CA ILE A 200 -16.36 -39.37 9.52
C ILE A 200 -14.93 -38.82 9.42
N PHE A 201 -14.54 -38.50 8.19
CA PHE A 201 -13.28 -37.87 7.76
C PHE A 201 -12.05 -38.26 8.61
N ILE A 202 -11.41 -39.38 8.25
CA ILE A 202 -10.13 -39.78 8.84
C ILE A 202 -9.00 -38.88 8.26
N ASP A 203 -8.55 -37.97 9.12
CA ASP A 203 -7.22 -37.35 9.25
C ASP A 203 -6.55 -36.69 8.03
N ASN A 204 -6.73 -35.37 7.90
CA ASN A 204 -5.67 -34.46 7.45
C ASN A 204 -5.51 -33.33 8.47
N PRO A 205 -4.42 -33.32 9.27
CA PRO A 205 -4.13 -32.24 10.22
C PRO A 205 -4.05 -30.88 9.51
N GLY A 206 -4.61 -29.82 10.11
CA GLY A 206 -4.51 -28.44 9.61
C GLY A 206 -5.54 -28.01 8.56
N GLN A 207 -6.68 -28.72 8.45
CA GLN A 207 -7.76 -28.36 7.52
C GLN A 207 -8.86 -27.48 8.14
N GLN A 208 -8.73 -27.09 9.41
CA GLN A 208 -9.71 -26.32 10.19
C GLN A 208 -11.05 -27.05 10.33
N GLU A 209 -11.00 -28.38 10.40
CA GLU A 209 -12.19 -29.25 10.47
C GLU A 209 -12.38 -29.91 11.82
N ARG A 210 -11.34 -29.94 12.67
CA ARG A 210 -11.38 -30.57 13.99
C ARG A 210 -10.68 -29.72 15.01
N PHE A 211 -11.38 -29.44 16.11
CA PHE A 211 -10.86 -28.62 17.19
C PHE A 211 -11.05 -29.30 18.54
N GLU A 212 -10.10 -29.05 19.43
CA GLU A 212 -10.17 -29.43 20.84
C GLU A 212 -10.10 -28.18 21.72
N TYR A 213 -10.87 -28.13 22.80
CA TYR A 213 -10.79 -27.04 23.78
C TYR A 213 -11.16 -27.53 25.17
N GLN A 214 -10.84 -26.74 26.18
CA GLN A 214 -11.10 -27.08 27.59
C GLN A 214 -12.27 -26.26 28.14
N THR A 215 -13.08 -26.90 28.99
CA THR A 215 -14.13 -26.28 29.80
C THR A 215 -13.89 -26.60 31.28
N ASP A 216 -14.61 -25.94 32.18
CA ASP A 216 -14.53 -26.21 33.63
C ASP A 216 -14.82 -27.69 33.98
N MET A 217 -15.59 -28.38 33.14
CA MET A 217 -16.01 -29.78 33.33
C MET A 217 -15.10 -30.79 32.63
N GLY A 218 -14.14 -30.33 31.82
CA GLY A 218 -13.21 -31.19 31.08
C GLY A 218 -13.01 -30.78 29.62
N ASP A 219 -12.29 -31.63 28.88
CA ASP A 219 -11.97 -31.39 27.46
C ASP A 219 -13.16 -31.70 26.55
N VAL A 220 -13.24 -30.98 25.45
CA VAL A 220 -14.27 -31.12 24.42
C VAL A 220 -13.59 -31.22 23.06
N MET A 221 -14.11 -32.12 22.23
CA MET A 221 -13.71 -32.26 20.83
C MET A 221 -14.91 -31.92 19.95
N ILE A 222 -14.67 -31.18 18.87
CA ILE A 222 -15.65 -30.90 17.83
C ILE A 222 -15.11 -31.28 16.46
N GLN A 223 -15.99 -31.82 15.62
CA GLN A 223 -15.69 -32.26 14.26
C GLN A 223 -16.71 -31.66 13.30
N ARG A 224 -16.22 -30.99 12.25
CA ARG A 224 -17.05 -30.44 11.18
C ARG A 224 -17.78 -31.57 10.44
N ILE A 225 -19.05 -31.31 10.12
CA ILE A 225 -19.92 -32.22 9.36
C ILE A 225 -20.66 -31.46 8.25
N PRO A 226 -21.05 -32.14 7.15
CA PRO A 226 -21.92 -31.57 6.12
C PRO A 226 -23.31 -31.17 6.66
N ASP A 227 -23.95 -30.19 6.01
CA ASP A 227 -25.27 -29.70 6.43
C ASP A 227 -26.37 -30.77 6.30
N ASP A 228 -26.22 -31.71 5.37
CA ASP A 228 -27.13 -32.84 5.13
C ASP A 228 -26.84 -34.07 6.00
N PHE A 229 -25.82 -34.02 6.87
CA PHE A 229 -25.49 -35.12 7.77
C PHE A 229 -26.60 -35.38 8.80
N ILE A 230 -27.01 -36.65 8.94
CA ILE A 230 -28.02 -37.05 9.93
C ILE A 230 -27.30 -37.58 11.17
N ASN A 231 -27.39 -36.83 12.28
CA ASN A 231 -26.77 -37.20 13.55
C ASN A 231 -27.72 -38.05 14.42
N ASP A 232 -27.68 -39.37 14.25
CA ASP A 232 -28.41 -40.37 15.04
C ASP A 232 -27.69 -40.82 16.31
N SER A 233 -26.48 -40.30 16.57
CA SER A 233 -25.65 -40.66 17.71
C SER A 233 -26.13 -40.05 19.03
N GLU A 234 -25.52 -40.48 20.14
CA GLU A 234 -25.71 -39.87 21.46
C GLU A 234 -25.03 -38.50 21.61
N TYR A 235 -24.20 -38.10 20.64
CA TYR A 235 -23.42 -36.87 20.65
C TYR A 235 -24.20 -35.69 20.04
N SER A 236 -23.97 -34.49 20.55
CA SER A 236 -24.70 -33.28 20.16
C SER A 236 -24.08 -32.62 18.93
N ASP A 237 -24.91 -32.04 18.07
CA ASP A 237 -24.47 -31.23 16.94
C ASP A 237 -25.08 -29.83 16.98
N PHE A 238 -24.34 -28.85 16.49
CA PHE A 238 -24.73 -27.44 16.49
C PHE A 238 -24.01 -26.66 15.39
N ILE A 239 -24.43 -25.42 15.16
CA ILE A 239 -23.74 -24.49 14.26
C ILE A 239 -22.63 -23.79 15.03
N PHE A 240 -21.40 -23.98 14.59
CA PHE A 240 -20.28 -23.16 15.02
C PHE A 240 -20.33 -21.84 14.25
N ASP A 241 -20.49 -20.71 14.95
CA ASP A 241 -20.72 -19.39 14.34
C ASP A 241 -19.53 -18.84 13.53
N GLY A 242 -18.34 -19.45 13.65
CA GLY A 242 -17.14 -18.99 12.96
C GLY A 242 -16.57 -17.70 13.54
N GLY A 243 -16.09 -16.80 12.69
CA GLY A 243 -15.56 -15.49 13.06
C GLY A 243 -14.04 -15.37 12.94
N LEU A 244 -13.48 -14.28 13.45
CA LEU A 244 -12.03 -14.03 13.42
C LEU A 244 -11.34 -14.68 14.62
N PHE A 245 -10.19 -15.28 14.37
CA PHE A 245 -9.32 -15.91 15.36
C PHE A 245 -7.87 -15.51 15.11
N ALA A 246 -7.12 -15.29 16.19
CA ALA A 246 -5.67 -15.25 16.15
C ALA A 246 -5.14 -16.68 16.30
N ALA A 247 -4.28 -17.08 15.38
CA ALA A 247 -3.75 -18.44 15.27
C ALA A 247 -2.22 -18.44 15.40
N VAL A 248 -1.68 -19.27 16.29
CA VAL A 248 -0.23 -19.46 16.45
C VAL A 248 0.11 -20.94 16.50
N ASN A 249 1.17 -21.34 15.80
CA ASN A 249 1.68 -22.71 15.87
C ASN A 249 2.53 -22.90 17.12
N VAL A 250 2.20 -23.90 17.92
CA VAL A 250 2.85 -24.22 19.20
C VAL A 250 3.16 -25.71 19.24
N TYR A 251 4.37 -26.06 19.66
CA TYR A 251 4.68 -27.46 19.92
C TYR A 251 4.13 -27.87 21.29
N LEU A 252 3.52 -29.05 21.40
CA LEU A 252 2.86 -29.52 22.62
C LEU A 252 3.80 -29.75 23.81
N ASP A 253 5.10 -29.81 23.56
CA ASP A 253 6.12 -29.87 24.61
C ASP A 253 6.45 -28.50 25.21
N GLU A 254 6.04 -27.40 24.60
CA GLU A 254 6.11 -26.03 25.14
C GLU A 254 4.95 -25.73 26.11
N ASP A 255 5.09 -24.68 26.92
CA ASP A 255 4.04 -24.28 27.87
C ASP A 255 2.88 -23.59 27.11
N LEU A 256 1.81 -24.34 26.88
CA LEU A 256 0.61 -23.85 26.20
C LEU A 256 -0.07 -22.69 26.96
N GLY A 257 0.00 -22.68 28.29
CA GLY A 257 -0.58 -21.62 29.12
C GLY A 257 0.16 -20.31 28.94
N GLU A 258 1.50 -20.36 28.96
CA GLU A 258 2.36 -19.20 28.69
C GLU A 258 2.14 -18.67 27.26
N ARG A 259 2.05 -19.58 26.27
CA ARG A 259 1.79 -19.21 24.86
C ARG A 259 0.42 -18.57 24.67
N PHE A 260 -0.61 -19.10 25.32
CA PHE A 260 -1.94 -18.50 25.33
C PHE A 260 -1.92 -17.10 25.97
N HIS A 261 -1.27 -16.94 27.12
CA HIS A 261 -1.16 -15.64 27.76
C HIS A 261 -0.39 -14.63 26.90
N SER A 262 0.77 -15.02 26.35
CA SER A 262 1.57 -14.19 25.45
C SER A 262 0.76 -13.77 24.21
N LEU A 263 -0.01 -14.69 23.63
CA LEU A 263 -0.91 -14.40 22.52
C LEU A 263 -1.99 -13.39 22.91
N VAL A 264 -2.66 -13.56 24.04
CA VAL A 264 -3.69 -12.63 24.54
C VAL A 264 -3.09 -11.23 24.77
N THR A 265 -2.00 -11.15 25.53
CA THR A 265 -1.32 -9.89 25.87
C THR A 265 -0.77 -9.18 24.62
N SER A 266 -0.43 -9.91 23.55
CA SER A 266 -0.03 -9.30 22.27
C SER A 266 -1.12 -8.43 21.64
N PHE A 267 -2.39 -8.58 22.06
CA PHE A 267 -3.53 -7.79 21.59
C PHE A 267 -3.89 -6.59 22.46
N ASP A 268 -3.27 -6.40 23.63
CA ASP A 268 -3.59 -5.27 24.52
C ASP A 268 -3.30 -3.92 23.83
N ASP A 269 -2.11 -3.82 23.24
CA ASP A 269 -1.63 -2.65 22.50
C ASP A 269 -1.81 -2.77 20.98
N ASN A 270 -2.48 -3.81 20.50
CA ASN A 270 -2.66 -4.02 19.07
C ASN A 270 -3.64 -2.98 18.49
N LYS A 271 -3.19 -2.26 17.45
CA LYS A 271 -3.95 -1.15 16.85
C LYS A 271 -5.19 -1.60 16.08
N PHE A 272 -5.23 -2.85 15.61
CA PHE A 272 -6.21 -3.29 14.61
C PHE A 272 -7.16 -4.35 15.14
N TYR A 273 -6.74 -5.15 16.10
CA TYR A 273 -7.50 -6.26 16.64
C TYR A 273 -7.44 -6.25 18.16
N GLN A 274 -8.48 -6.76 18.78
CA GLN A 274 -8.54 -7.00 20.22
C GLN A 274 -9.17 -8.37 20.47
N VAL A 275 -8.88 -8.95 21.63
CA VAL A 275 -9.50 -10.21 22.03
C VAL A 275 -11.02 -10.04 22.12
N ASP A 276 -11.74 -11.02 21.59
CA ASP A 276 -13.20 -10.97 21.53
C ASP A 276 -13.83 -11.66 22.73
N TYR A 277 -14.13 -10.86 23.74
CA TYR A 277 -14.86 -11.29 24.93
C TYR A 277 -16.38 -11.19 24.73
N ASN A 278 -17.10 -12.12 25.35
CA ASN A 278 -18.54 -12.08 25.54
C ASN A 278 -18.92 -11.13 26.70
N ASN A 279 -20.22 -10.82 26.85
CA ASN A 279 -20.72 -9.89 27.87
C ASN A 279 -20.44 -10.33 29.32
N GLY A 280 -20.08 -11.60 29.55
CA GLY A 280 -19.72 -12.16 30.85
C GLY A 280 -18.22 -12.14 31.15
N GLY A 281 -17.39 -11.56 30.27
CA GLY A 281 -15.93 -11.49 30.42
C GLY A 281 -15.17 -12.75 29.99
N GLY A 282 -15.86 -13.79 29.53
CA GLY A 282 -15.24 -14.96 28.90
C GLY A 282 -14.95 -14.72 27.42
N LEU A 283 -14.13 -15.56 26.79
CA LEU A 283 -13.92 -15.49 25.34
C LEU A 283 -15.23 -15.81 24.58
N ARG A 284 -15.43 -15.21 23.40
CA ARG A 284 -16.59 -15.51 22.51
C ARG A 284 -16.68 -17.01 22.20
N ASN A 285 -15.53 -17.62 21.93
CA ASN A 285 -15.34 -19.06 21.84
C ASN A 285 -14.18 -19.45 22.76
N PRO A 286 -14.17 -20.66 23.35
CA PRO A 286 -13.02 -21.17 24.07
C PRO A 286 -11.74 -21.13 23.21
N ALA A 287 -10.57 -21.06 23.84
CA ALA A 287 -9.31 -21.21 23.12
C ALA A 287 -9.24 -22.64 22.55
N MET A 288 -9.04 -22.76 21.23
CA MET A 288 -9.11 -24.04 20.52
C MET A 288 -7.74 -24.49 20.03
N LEU A 289 -7.54 -25.79 19.97
CA LEU A 289 -6.35 -26.43 19.42
C LEU A 289 -6.72 -27.27 18.21
N GLU A 290 -5.91 -27.18 17.16
CA GLU A 290 -5.94 -28.07 16.00
C GLU A 290 -4.59 -28.78 15.84
N ASN A 291 -4.59 -30.06 15.51
CA ASN A 291 -3.36 -30.79 15.25
C ASN A 291 -2.78 -30.42 13.87
N LEU A 292 -1.45 -30.30 13.78
CA LEU A 292 -0.70 -30.10 12.55
C LEU A 292 0.32 -31.22 12.32
N ILE A 293 0.84 -31.29 11.10
CA ILE A 293 2.01 -32.13 10.77
C ILE A 293 3.28 -31.36 11.15
N SER A 294 4.15 -31.97 11.97
CA SER A 294 5.43 -31.35 12.33
C SER A 294 6.44 -31.49 11.18
N PRO A 295 7.14 -30.40 10.78
CA PRO A 295 8.15 -30.44 9.73
C PRO A 295 9.34 -31.37 10.03
N ASP A 296 9.63 -31.62 11.31
CA ASP A 296 10.75 -32.46 11.74
C ASP A 296 10.34 -33.90 12.12
N GLU A 297 9.03 -34.21 12.05
CA GLU A 297 8.37 -35.44 12.51
C GLU A 297 8.72 -35.89 13.95
N LYS A 298 9.45 -35.08 14.71
CA LYS A 298 9.99 -35.41 16.03
C LYS A 298 9.18 -34.81 17.17
N ARG A 299 8.52 -33.67 16.94
CA ARG A 299 7.70 -32.97 17.93
C ARG A 299 6.24 -32.96 17.49
N SER A 300 5.31 -32.93 18.44
CA SER A 300 3.89 -32.76 18.13
C SER A 300 3.55 -31.28 18.00
N LEU A 301 3.00 -30.87 16.86
CA LEU A 301 2.67 -29.48 16.54
C LEU A 301 1.16 -29.27 16.55
N VAL A 302 0.70 -28.17 17.15
CA VAL A 302 -0.70 -27.73 17.12
C VAL A 302 -0.80 -26.27 16.73
N THR A 303 -1.95 -25.85 16.23
CA THR A 303 -2.32 -24.43 16.11
C THR A 303 -3.26 -24.06 17.26
N LEU A 304 -2.91 -23.01 18.01
CA LEU A 304 -3.73 -22.40 19.05
C LEU A 304 -4.54 -21.24 18.47
N PHE A 305 -5.86 -21.31 18.59
CA PHE A 305 -6.81 -20.30 18.14
C PHE A 305 -7.44 -19.55 19.32
N VAL A 306 -7.38 -18.21 19.28
CA VAL A 306 -8.01 -17.31 20.25
C VAL A 306 -8.95 -16.37 19.50
N PRO A 307 -10.24 -16.23 19.88
CA PRO A 307 -11.16 -15.37 19.15
C PRO A 307 -10.76 -13.90 19.29
N VAL A 308 -10.76 -13.20 18.17
CA VAL A 308 -10.46 -11.76 18.10
C VAL A 308 -11.54 -11.05 17.31
N LYS A 309 -11.65 -9.75 17.52
CA LYS A 309 -12.46 -8.85 16.70
C LYS A 309 -11.61 -7.67 16.25
N LYS A 310 -12.01 -7.06 15.14
CA LYS A 310 -11.38 -5.79 14.73
C LYS A 310 -11.65 -4.74 15.79
N ARG A 311 -10.62 -4.02 16.21
CA ARG A 311 -10.78 -2.77 16.96
C ARG A 311 -11.42 -1.77 15.99
N LEU A 312 -12.48 -1.09 16.42
CA LEU A 312 -13.03 0.01 15.64
C LEU A 312 -11.91 1.05 15.52
N ALA A 313 -11.63 1.49 14.29
CA ALA A 313 -10.65 2.53 14.07
C ALA A 313 -11.08 3.77 14.86
N ASP A 314 -10.14 4.50 15.44
CA ASP A 314 -10.45 5.74 16.13
C ASP A 314 -10.99 6.75 15.09
N PRO A 315 -12.22 7.28 15.25
CA PRO A 315 -12.80 8.25 14.32
C PRO A 315 -11.90 9.48 14.09
N SER A 316 -11.09 9.87 15.09
CA SER A 316 -10.15 10.99 15.00
C SER A 316 -8.99 10.77 14.01
N LEU A 317 -8.80 9.55 13.53
CA LEU A 317 -7.79 9.19 12.52
C LEU A 317 -8.27 9.46 11.08
N PHE A 318 -9.52 9.90 10.90
CA PHE A 318 -10.09 10.21 9.59
C PHE A 318 -10.38 11.70 9.47
N ASP A 319 -10.24 12.22 8.25
CA ASP A 319 -10.63 13.60 7.96
C ASP A 319 -12.14 13.79 8.18
N LEU A 320 -12.53 15.03 8.51
CA LEU A 320 -13.94 15.37 8.68
C LEU A 320 -14.69 15.26 7.35
N PRO A 321 -15.97 14.82 7.35
CA PRO A 321 -16.76 14.75 6.14
C PRO A 321 -16.90 16.12 5.47
N GLU A 322 -16.75 16.14 4.15
CA GLU A 322 -16.86 17.34 3.33
C GLU A 322 -18.20 17.37 2.61
N GLU A 323 -18.88 18.51 2.65
CA GLU A 323 -20.10 18.73 1.86
C GLU A 323 -19.77 19.08 0.40
N VAL A 324 -20.55 18.54 -0.53
CA VAL A 324 -20.45 18.76 -1.97
C VAL A 324 -21.75 19.42 -2.45
N THR A 325 -21.64 20.60 -3.05
CA THR A 325 -22.79 21.41 -3.50
C THR A 325 -23.00 21.39 -5.02
N ASP A 326 -21.95 21.21 -5.80
CA ASP A 326 -21.98 21.27 -7.27
C ASP A 326 -21.87 19.88 -7.90
N ILE A 327 -22.87 19.02 -7.64
CA ILE A 327 -22.91 17.66 -8.20
C ILE A 327 -24.32 17.31 -8.66
N ARG A 328 -24.42 16.71 -9.85
CA ARG A 328 -25.70 16.28 -10.39
C ARG A 328 -26.08 14.86 -9.93
N ILE A 329 -27.37 14.55 -9.93
CA ILE A 329 -27.86 13.23 -9.50
C ILE A 329 -27.32 12.10 -10.38
N ASP A 330 -27.18 12.31 -11.69
CA ASP A 330 -26.60 11.36 -12.64
C ASP A 330 -25.13 11.05 -12.32
N GLU A 331 -24.37 12.02 -11.82
CA GLU A 331 -23.00 11.81 -11.36
C GLU A 331 -22.94 10.99 -10.06
N ILE A 332 -23.85 11.25 -9.12
CA ILE A 332 -23.96 10.48 -7.87
C ILE A 332 -24.40 9.04 -8.15
N GLU A 333 -25.37 8.86 -9.06
CA GLU A 333 -25.85 7.55 -9.49
C GLU A 333 -24.78 6.77 -10.27
N ALA A 334 -24.05 7.42 -11.19
CA ALA A 334 -22.92 6.81 -11.89
C ALA A 334 -21.80 6.41 -10.92
N ALA A 335 -21.57 7.21 -9.88
CA ALA A 335 -20.60 6.90 -8.83
C ALA A 335 -21.05 5.75 -7.90
N ASN A 336 -22.36 5.45 -7.86
CA ASN A 336 -22.98 4.46 -6.99
C ASN A 336 -23.98 3.60 -7.79
N PRO A 337 -23.52 2.75 -8.71
CA PRO A 337 -24.42 2.00 -9.59
C PRO A 337 -25.22 0.96 -8.80
N VAL A 338 -26.46 0.74 -9.20
CA VAL A 338 -27.37 -0.26 -8.60
C VAL A 338 -26.95 -1.66 -9.05
N LEU A 339 -26.75 -2.57 -8.09
CA LEU A 339 -26.47 -3.99 -8.35
C LEU A 339 -27.78 -4.77 -8.58
N TRP A 340 -28.74 -4.57 -7.69
CA TRP A 340 -30.11 -5.07 -7.83
C TRP A 340 -31.06 -4.14 -7.07
N GLN A 341 -32.32 -4.15 -7.46
CA GLN A 341 -33.37 -3.38 -6.81
C GLN A 341 -34.64 -4.20 -6.64
N VAL A 342 -35.39 -3.89 -5.58
CA VAL A 342 -36.68 -4.50 -5.27
C VAL A 342 -37.68 -3.37 -5.05
N ASP A 343 -38.75 -3.36 -5.84
CA ASP A 343 -39.97 -2.61 -5.51
C ASP A 343 -40.68 -3.37 -4.40
N VAL A 344 -40.73 -2.79 -3.20
CA VAL A 344 -41.24 -3.44 -2.00
C VAL A 344 -42.75 -3.63 -2.12
N PRO A 345 -43.27 -4.87 -2.01
CA PRO A 345 -44.71 -5.12 -1.97
C PRO A 345 -45.29 -4.48 -0.71
N LEU A 346 -46.07 -3.42 -0.88
CA LEU A 346 -46.59 -2.62 0.23
C LEU A 346 -47.48 -3.45 1.15
N ASP A 347 -48.24 -4.39 0.61
CA ASP A 347 -49.09 -5.33 1.34
C ASP A 347 -48.32 -6.34 2.23
N LYS A 348 -47.01 -6.46 2.06
CA LYS A 348 -46.13 -7.39 2.80
C LYS A 348 -45.23 -6.71 3.83
N LEU A 349 -45.47 -5.45 4.17
CA LEU A 349 -44.72 -4.76 5.23
C LEU A 349 -45.01 -5.38 6.61
N THR A 350 -43.98 -5.56 7.44
CA THR A 350 -44.12 -6.12 8.80
C THR A 350 -44.13 -5.00 9.84
N PRO A 351 -45.23 -4.80 10.59
CA PRO A 351 -45.27 -3.81 11.68
C PRO A 351 -44.40 -4.25 12.87
N ILE A 352 -43.61 -3.31 13.40
CA ILE A 352 -42.80 -3.48 14.62
C ILE A 352 -43.32 -2.50 15.68
N ASN A 353 -43.61 -3.00 16.88
CA ASN A 353 -44.19 -2.24 17.99
C ASN A 353 -45.58 -1.61 17.72
N ASN A 354 -46.39 -2.26 16.87
CA ASN A 354 -47.81 -1.93 16.64
C ASN A 354 -48.09 -0.47 16.20
N PRO A 355 -47.53 0.01 15.07
CA PRO A 355 -47.99 1.25 14.43
C PRO A 355 -49.40 1.12 13.84
N HIS A 356 -50.05 2.24 13.52
CA HIS A 356 -51.21 2.23 12.63
C HIS A 356 -50.73 2.08 11.19
N TYR A 357 -51.33 1.12 10.49
CA TYR A 357 -51.02 0.82 9.10
C TYR A 357 -52.24 0.18 8.42
N ARG A 358 -52.60 0.66 7.22
CA ARG A 358 -53.58 -0.01 6.34
C ARG A 358 -53.26 0.26 4.87
N ILE A 359 -53.66 -0.66 3.99
CA ILE A 359 -53.66 -0.42 2.54
C ILE A 359 -54.98 0.25 2.15
N THR A 360 -54.88 1.36 1.42
CA THR A 360 -56.01 2.11 0.87
C THR A 360 -56.54 1.46 -0.42
N GLU A 361 -57.72 1.87 -0.89
CA GLU A 361 -58.31 1.37 -2.14
C GLU A 361 -57.41 1.67 -3.36
N ASP A 362 -56.64 2.76 -3.31
CA ASP A 362 -55.68 3.15 -4.35
C ASP A 362 -54.34 2.39 -4.26
N GLY A 363 -54.22 1.43 -3.35
CA GLY A 363 -53.03 0.60 -3.16
C GLY A 363 -51.89 1.27 -2.36
N GLU A 364 -52.15 2.41 -1.73
CA GLU A 364 -51.16 3.11 -0.89
C GLU A 364 -51.19 2.63 0.55
N VAL A 365 -50.04 2.71 1.22
CA VAL A 365 -49.93 2.53 2.66
C VAL A 365 -50.37 3.81 3.37
N GLU A 366 -51.41 3.76 4.18
CA GLU A 366 -51.69 4.77 5.20
C GLU A 366 -51.00 4.39 6.51
N TYR A 367 -50.17 5.27 7.07
CA TYR A 367 -49.31 4.99 8.22
C TYR A 367 -49.28 6.13 9.25
N THR A 368 -49.27 5.77 10.55
CA THR A 368 -48.83 6.67 11.63
C THR A 368 -48.11 5.89 12.75
N GLY A 369 -46.92 6.38 13.14
CA GLY A 369 -46.07 5.77 14.15
C GLY A 369 -46.24 6.36 15.56
N TRP A 370 -46.72 7.61 15.68
CA TRP A 370 -46.76 8.43 16.90
C TRP A 370 -45.39 8.71 17.55
N ILE A 371 -44.60 7.67 17.80
CA ILE A 371 -43.24 7.67 18.37
C ILE A 371 -42.28 6.86 17.48
N SER A 372 -40.98 7.17 17.55
CA SER A 372 -39.96 6.63 16.64
C SER A 372 -39.76 5.12 16.68
N THR A 373 -40.19 4.44 17.74
CA THR A 373 -40.00 2.98 17.89
C THR A 373 -41.09 2.14 17.22
N ARG A 374 -42.19 2.75 16.77
CA ARG A 374 -43.25 2.06 16.02
C ARG A 374 -43.01 2.28 14.54
N VAL A 375 -42.74 1.21 13.81
CA VAL A 375 -42.13 1.29 12.47
C VAL A 375 -42.61 0.13 11.59
N LEU A 376 -42.35 0.23 10.29
CA LEU A 376 -42.64 -0.81 9.29
C LEU A 376 -41.34 -1.36 8.73
N SER A 377 -41.11 -2.67 8.88
CA SER A 377 -40.02 -3.36 8.18
C SER A 377 -40.43 -3.66 6.74
N THR A 378 -39.53 -3.38 5.80
CA THR A 378 -39.70 -3.73 4.39
C THR A 378 -39.48 -5.22 4.12
N ASN A 379 -38.92 -5.96 5.10
CA ASN A 379 -38.41 -7.33 4.94
C ASN A 379 -37.33 -7.48 3.86
N VAL A 380 -36.79 -6.37 3.34
CA VAL A 380 -35.66 -6.35 2.40
C VAL A 380 -34.41 -5.97 3.17
N SER A 381 -33.43 -6.87 3.19
CA SER A 381 -32.13 -6.64 3.80
C SER A 381 -31.08 -6.25 2.76
N VAL A 382 -30.34 -5.19 3.05
CA VAL A 382 -29.24 -4.70 2.20
C VAL A 382 -27.96 -4.55 3.00
N LYS A 383 -26.82 -4.67 2.33
CA LYS A 383 -25.51 -4.28 2.86
C LYS A 383 -25.19 -2.84 2.50
N LEU A 384 -24.28 -2.21 3.22
CA LEU A 384 -23.63 -1.00 2.72
C LEU A 384 -22.78 -1.34 1.48
N PRO A 385 -22.80 -0.54 0.41
CA PRO A 385 -23.63 0.64 0.18
C PRO A 385 -25.06 0.31 -0.29
N PHE A 386 -26.04 1.14 0.04
CA PHE A 386 -27.44 0.94 -0.37
C PHE A 386 -28.13 2.26 -0.76
N ARG A 387 -29.25 2.14 -1.47
CA ARG A 387 -30.14 3.24 -1.82
C ARG A 387 -31.59 2.90 -1.48
N VAL A 388 -32.34 3.89 -1.03
CA VAL A 388 -33.78 3.77 -0.77
C VAL A 388 -34.51 4.94 -1.43
N ASP A 389 -35.48 4.63 -2.27
CA ASP A 389 -36.38 5.61 -2.88
C ASP A 389 -37.79 5.44 -2.32
N VAL A 390 -38.42 6.53 -1.92
CA VAL A 390 -39.76 6.53 -1.33
C VAL A 390 -40.60 7.62 -1.96
N VAL A 391 -41.78 7.24 -2.46
CA VAL A 391 -42.82 8.18 -2.88
C VAL A 391 -43.86 8.26 -1.78
N PHE A 392 -44.02 9.43 -1.18
CA PHE A 392 -44.87 9.60 0.00
C PHE A 392 -45.60 10.94 0.01
N ARG A 393 -46.69 11.02 0.77
CA ARG A 393 -47.46 12.24 1.00
C ARG A 393 -47.75 12.40 2.47
N VAL A 394 -47.57 13.62 2.99
CA VAL A 394 -47.85 13.95 4.39
C VAL A 394 -49.03 14.91 4.44
N MET A 395 -50.11 14.53 5.13
CA MET A 395 -51.29 15.38 5.27
C MET A 395 -51.02 16.52 6.25
N GLY A 396 -51.32 17.75 5.85
CA GLY A 396 -51.21 18.96 6.65
C GLY A 396 -52.39 19.21 7.60
N THR A 397 -53.36 18.28 7.69
CA THR A 397 -54.64 18.52 8.36
C THR A 397 -54.62 18.31 9.88
N GLY A 398 -53.47 18.42 10.56
CA GLY A 398 -53.37 17.93 11.94
C GLY A 398 -52.28 18.46 12.85
N GLU A 399 -51.81 19.70 12.70
CA GLU A 399 -50.96 20.36 13.74
C GLU A 399 -51.75 20.72 15.02
N ARG A 400 -52.86 20.01 15.30
CA ARG A 400 -53.82 20.33 16.36
C ARG A 400 -53.46 19.75 17.73
N PHE A 401 -52.50 18.82 17.82
CA PHE A 401 -52.16 18.16 19.09
C PHE A 401 -50.66 18.18 19.38
N SER A 402 -50.31 18.87 20.47
CA SER A 402 -48.99 19.43 20.80
C SER A 402 -48.16 18.54 21.74
N TYR A 403 -47.64 17.40 21.29
CA TYR A 403 -46.79 16.56 22.18
C TYR A 403 -45.55 15.90 21.53
N GLY A 404 -45.29 16.07 20.23
CA GLY A 404 -44.20 15.38 19.53
C GLY A 404 -43.08 16.30 19.01
N ASP A 405 -41.84 15.79 19.04
CA ASP A 405 -40.69 16.37 18.34
C ASP A 405 -40.61 15.75 16.92
N SER A 406 -40.36 16.57 15.89
CA SER A 406 -40.28 16.13 14.49
C SER A 406 -41.62 15.71 13.84
N GLU A 407 -42.69 16.48 14.04
CA GLU A 407 -44.00 16.20 13.42
C GLU A 407 -43.90 16.16 11.88
N GLY A 408 -44.44 15.10 11.29
CA GLY A 408 -44.44 14.91 9.83
C GLY A 408 -43.11 14.45 9.25
N SER A 409 -42.18 13.95 10.08
CA SER A 409 -40.90 13.42 9.61
C SER A 409 -41.06 12.10 8.87
N ILE A 410 -40.11 11.78 7.99
CA ILE A 410 -39.91 10.44 7.44
C ILE A 410 -38.54 9.96 7.90
N ILE A 411 -38.48 8.78 8.49
CA ILE A 411 -37.28 8.21 9.08
C ILE A 411 -36.99 6.85 8.46
N LEU A 412 -35.76 6.62 8.04
CA LEU A 412 -35.28 5.31 7.59
C LEU A 412 -34.26 4.76 8.60
N TYR A 413 -34.26 3.45 8.79
CA TYR A 413 -33.28 2.72 9.59
C TYR A 413 -32.66 1.59 8.77
N HIS A 414 -31.39 1.30 9.05
CA HIS A 414 -30.64 0.17 8.49
C HIS A 414 -30.27 -0.77 9.64
N GLY A 415 -31.18 -1.71 9.94
CA GLY A 415 -31.10 -2.59 11.11
C GLY A 415 -32.13 -2.29 12.20
N GLU A 416 -32.16 -3.18 13.19
CA GLU A 416 -33.17 -3.17 14.28
C GLU A 416 -32.84 -2.20 15.42
N ASP A 417 -31.62 -1.64 15.45
CA ASP A 417 -31.22 -0.61 16.41
C ASP A 417 -31.77 0.76 15.98
N LEU A 418 -32.97 1.09 16.49
CA LEU A 418 -33.71 2.30 16.15
C LEU A 418 -33.10 3.59 16.73
N SER A 419 -31.91 3.52 17.32
CA SER A 419 -31.16 4.70 17.79
C SER A 419 -30.47 5.43 16.64
N TYR A 420 -30.18 4.75 15.52
CA TYR A 420 -29.41 5.27 14.38
C TYR A 420 -30.27 5.34 13.13
N TYR A 421 -30.50 6.55 12.65
CA TYR A 421 -31.51 6.82 11.64
C TYR A 421 -31.08 7.80 10.56
N TYR A 422 -31.84 7.85 9.47
CA TYR A 422 -31.79 8.83 8.38
C TYR A 422 -33.15 9.52 8.27
N GLY A 423 -33.24 10.75 8.77
CA GLY A 423 -34.48 11.48 8.94
C GLY A 423 -34.54 12.76 8.11
N ILE A 424 -35.69 12.99 7.46
CA ILE A 424 -36.04 14.26 6.82
C ILE A 424 -37.23 14.89 7.52
N ASN A 425 -37.40 16.21 7.32
CA ASN A 425 -38.46 17.00 7.94
C ASN A 425 -38.48 16.83 9.47
N MET A 426 -37.28 16.80 10.07
CA MET A 426 -37.04 16.58 11.49
C MET A 426 -37.09 17.89 12.28
N GLY A 427 -37.22 17.81 13.60
CA GLY A 427 -37.16 18.96 14.51
C GLY A 427 -38.39 19.87 14.49
N ASN A 428 -39.40 19.56 13.67
CA ASN A 428 -40.64 20.33 13.61
C ASN A 428 -41.40 20.29 14.94
N ARG A 429 -41.61 21.48 15.50
CA ARG A 429 -42.45 21.74 16.68
C ARG A 429 -43.48 22.82 16.32
N ARG A 430 -44.54 22.93 17.13
CA ARG A 430 -45.71 23.80 16.89
C ARG A 430 -45.35 25.22 16.43
N ASP A 431 -44.33 25.82 17.04
CA ASP A 431 -43.98 27.24 16.82
C ASP A 431 -42.67 27.43 16.03
N ILE A 432 -41.95 26.34 15.72
CA ILE A 432 -40.64 26.36 15.06
C ILE A 432 -40.58 25.21 14.05
N PRO A 433 -40.85 25.48 12.76
CA PRO A 433 -40.61 24.52 11.69
C PRO A 433 -39.11 24.47 11.41
N GLU A 434 -38.40 23.55 12.06
CA GLU A 434 -36.96 23.36 11.86
C GLU A 434 -36.66 22.73 10.49
N GLU A 435 -37.58 21.88 10.01
CA GLU A 435 -37.54 21.19 8.71
C GLU A 435 -36.16 20.57 8.45
N ALA A 436 -35.56 19.98 9.49
CA ALA A 436 -34.17 19.58 9.49
C ALA A 436 -33.96 18.25 8.76
N LEU A 437 -32.77 18.10 8.19
CA LEU A 437 -32.20 16.84 7.77
C LEU A 437 -31.27 16.35 8.88
N ARG A 438 -31.55 15.16 9.43
CA ARG A 438 -30.75 14.56 10.52
C ARG A 438 -30.42 13.12 10.23
N PHE A 439 -29.16 12.75 10.32
CA PHE A 439 -28.77 11.36 10.13
C PHE A 439 -27.54 10.98 10.94
N HIS A 440 -27.34 9.66 11.11
CA HIS A 440 -26.10 9.12 11.66
C HIS A 440 -25.28 8.49 10.54
N GLN A 441 -23.98 8.70 10.54
CA GLN A 441 -23.13 7.97 9.60
C GLN A 441 -23.09 6.46 9.97
N PRO A 442 -23.00 5.56 8.97
CA PRO A 442 -22.80 4.14 9.20
C PRO A 442 -21.58 3.84 10.08
N ILE A 443 -21.64 2.73 10.84
CA ILE A 443 -20.56 2.15 11.67
C ILE A 443 -20.14 3.03 12.86
N PHE A 444 -19.65 4.25 12.61
CA PHE A 444 -19.12 5.17 13.63
C PHE A 444 -20.20 5.93 14.38
N ARG A 445 -21.41 6.02 13.81
CA ARG A 445 -22.62 6.52 14.48
C ARG A 445 -22.55 8.00 14.89
N ASP A 446 -21.64 8.79 14.33
CA ASP A 446 -21.66 10.25 14.50
C ASP A 446 -22.93 10.85 13.89
N ARG A 447 -23.50 11.83 14.57
CA ARG A 447 -24.75 12.49 14.17
C ARG A 447 -24.47 13.79 13.41
N PHE A 448 -25.19 13.97 12.30
CA PHE A 448 -25.18 15.17 11.47
C PHE A 448 -26.55 15.83 11.48
N ASP A 449 -26.58 17.16 11.56
CA ASP A 449 -27.79 17.97 11.73
C ASP A 449 -27.74 19.19 10.82
N PHE A 450 -28.69 19.29 9.88
CA PHE A 450 -28.77 20.38 8.91
C PHE A 450 -30.18 20.99 8.92
N HIS A 451 -30.29 22.19 9.48
CA HIS A 451 -31.55 22.93 9.56
C HIS A 451 -32.11 23.29 8.16
N GLN A 452 -33.43 23.26 8.01
CA GLN A 452 -34.19 23.64 6.80
C GLN A 452 -33.91 22.83 5.52
N ARG A 453 -33.00 21.86 5.54
CA ARG A 453 -32.66 21.03 4.36
C ARG A 453 -33.52 19.77 4.24
N GLY A 454 -34.39 19.49 5.19
CA GLY A 454 -35.32 18.35 5.18
C GLY A 454 -36.74 18.71 4.73
N ARG A 455 -36.98 19.93 4.23
CA ARG A 455 -38.32 20.42 3.88
C ARG A 455 -39.01 19.58 2.81
N ILE A 456 -40.32 19.40 2.97
CA ILE A 456 -41.21 18.64 2.07
C ILE A 456 -42.43 19.47 1.65
N MET A 457 -43.09 19.08 0.56
CA MET A 457 -44.38 19.63 0.14
C MET A 457 -45.51 18.97 0.93
N LYS A 458 -46.18 19.73 1.81
CA LYS A 458 -47.35 19.22 2.56
C LYS A 458 -48.55 19.04 1.61
N ASN A 459 -49.36 18.02 1.88
CA ASN A 459 -50.55 17.64 1.09
C ASN A 459 -50.29 17.20 -0.36
N ASP A 460 -49.03 17.12 -0.80
CA ASP A 460 -48.66 16.67 -2.14
C ASP A 460 -47.67 15.48 -2.05
N TYR A 461 -47.50 14.76 -3.15
CA TYR A 461 -46.51 13.68 -3.21
C TYR A 461 -45.10 14.24 -3.29
N ASN A 462 -44.24 13.62 -2.49
CA ASN A 462 -42.82 13.88 -2.45
C ASN A 462 -42.06 12.64 -2.91
N ARG A 463 -40.93 12.84 -3.57
CA ARG A 463 -39.94 11.81 -3.88
C ARG A 463 -38.74 11.98 -2.97
N LEU A 464 -38.47 11.01 -2.11
CA LEU A 464 -37.27 10.96 -1.28
C LEU A 464 -36.33 9.90 -1.83
N THR A 465 -35.07 10.26 -2.02
CA THR A 465 -34.01 9.33 -2.35
C THR A 465 -32.87 9.48 -1.35
N TRP A 466 -32.56 8.41 -0.64
CA TRP A 466 -31.33 8.29 0.16
C TRP A 466 -30.34 7.40 -0.58
N ILE A 467 -29.12 7.89 -0.77
CA ILE A 467 -27.99 7.13 -1.33
C ILE A 467 -26.92 7.08 -0.24
N VAL A 468 -26.77 5.93 0.40
CA VAL A 468 -25.72 5.66 1.39
C VAL A 468 -24.61 4.90 0.67
N GLY A 469 -23.81 5.67 -0.08
CA GLY A 469 -22.77 5.17 -0.97
C GLY A 469 -21.40 5.04 -0.32
N THR A 470 -20.44 4.50 -1.08
CA THR A 470 -19.01 4.45 -0.68
C THR A 470 -18.22 5.69 -1.10
N LYS A 471 -18.82 6.55 -1.93
CA LYS A 471 -18.25 7.84 -2.36
C LYS A 471 -19.06 9.03 -1.88
N HIS A 472 -20.39 8.86 -1.87
CA HIS A 472 -21.33 9.92 -1.56
C HIS A 472 -22.38 9.38 -0.60
N LEU A 473 -22.67 10.15 0.44
CA LEU A 473 -23.89 10.03 1.24
C LEU A 473 -24.77 11.21 0.84
N ALA A 474 -25.81 10.93 0.06
CA ALA A 474 -26.63 11.95 -0.55
C ALA A 474 -28.12 11.75 -0.26
N VAL A 475 -28.84 12.87 -0.13
CA VAL A 475 -30.29 12.89 -0.01
C VAL A 475 -30.89 13.88 -1.01
N PHE A 476 -31.91 13.39 -1.73
CA PHE A 476 -32.71 14.19 -2.65
C PHE A 476 -34.16 14.21 -2.18
N ILE A 477 -34.78 15.37 -2.28
CA ILE A 477 -36.22 15.53 -2.07
C ILE A 477 -36.79 16.27 -3.27
N ASN A 478 -37.70 15.64 -3.99
CA ASN A 478 -38.35 16.19 -5.20
C ASN A 478 -37.34 16.57 -6.28
N ASP A 479 -36.38 15.67 -6.52
CA ASP A 479 -35.27 15.81 -7.46
C ASP A 479 -34.29 16.96 -7.13
N GLU A 480 -34.47 17.64 -5.99
CA GLU A 480 -33.57 18.66 -5.46
C GLU A 480 -32.55 18.03 -4.49
N LEU A 481 -31.27 18.31 -4.70
CA LEU A 481 -30.19 17.87 -3.81
C LEU A 481 -30.31 18.62 -2.47
N ARG A 482 -30.60 17.89 -1.39
CA ARG A 482 -30.67 18.45 -0.03
C ARG A 482 -29.35 18.42 0.71
N TYR A 483 -28.56 17.39 0.46
CA TYR A 483 -27.22 17.24 1.01
C TYR A 483 -26.49 16.16 0.23
N CYS A 484 -25.22 16.39 -0.04
CA CYS A 484 -24.28 15.36 -0.46
C CYS A 484 -22.99 15.56 0.34
N GLY A 485 -22.54 14.53 1.04
CA GLY A 485 -21.24 14.55 1.68
C GLY A 485 -20.35 13.43 1.17
N LYS A 486 -19.04 13.67 1.19
CA LYS A 486 -17.97 12.72 0.89
C LYS A 486 -17.02 12.61 2.09
N ASN A 487 -16.07 11.69 2.02
CA ASN A 487 -15.04 11.49 3.04
C ASN A 487 -15.58 11.17 4.45
N PHE A 488 -16.74 10.50 4.54
CA PHE A 488 -17.17 9.98 5.83
C PHE A 488 -16.24 8.84 6.28
N PRO A 489 -15.87 8.74 7.56
CA PRO A 489 -15.05 7.65 8.09
C PRO A 489 -15.45 6.25 7.59
N TYR A 490 -16.75 5.92 7.53
CA TYR A 490 -17.22 4.61 7.04
C TYR A 490 -16.88 4.36 5.56
N MET A 491 -16.80 5.43 4.75
CA MET A 491 -16.39 5.35 3.34
C MET A 491 -14.94 4.93 3.19
N HIS A 492 -14.13 4.94 4.25
CA HIS A 492 -12.73 4.48 4.29
C HIS A 492 -12.59 3.04 4.82
N LEU A 493 -13.65 2.42 5.33
CA LEU A 493 -13.64 1.03 5.79
C LEU A 493 -13.86 -0.02 4.68
N ASP A 494 -13.35 -1.24 4.92
CA ASP A 494 -13.66 -2.43 4.13
C ASP A 494 -14.98 -3.05 4.61
N LEU A 495 -16.05 -2.80 3.85
CA LEU A 495 -17.43 -3.15 4.23
C LEU A 495 -17.81 -4.60 3.87
N ARG A 496 -16.88 -5.42 3.37
CA ARG A 496 -17.18 -6.79 2.89
C ARG A 496 -17.77 -7.70 3.97
N LEU A 497 -17.26 -7.56 5.19
CA LEU A 497 -17.65 -8.38 6.33
C LEU A 497 -18.94 -7.89 7.00
N GLU A 498 -19.46 -6.73 6.59
CA GLU A 498 -20.72 -6.22 7.15
C GLU A 498 -21.90 -7.10 6.73
N LYS A 499 -22.78 -7.34 7.69
CA LYS A 499 -23.99 -8.13 7.50
C LYS A 499 -25.05 -7.32 6.75
N ALA A 500 -25.90 -8.01 6.01
CA ALA A 500 -27.09 -7.38 5.45
C ALA A 500 -28.08 -7.09 6.58
N LEU A 501 -28.62 -5.87 6.63
CA LEU A 501 -29.58 -5.45 7.64
C LEU A 501 -30.88 -4.99 6.97
N PRO A 502 -32.04 -5.21 7.61
CA PRO A 502 -33.34 -4.83 7.06
C PRO A 502 -33.47 -3.30 6.94
N ILE A 503 -34.11 -2.84 5.86
CA ILE A 503 -34.60 -1.46 5.76
C ILE A 503 -35.93 -1.34 6.50
N ILE A 504 -35.99 -0.41 7.44
CA ILE A 504 -37.16 -0.13 8.27
C ILE A 504 -37.55 1.34 8.09
N ILE A 505 -38.85 1.60 7.99
CA ILE A 505 -39.41 2.94 7.78
C ILE A 505 -40.24 3.36 8.98
N GLY A 506 -39.99 4.57 9.45
CA GLY A 506 -40.64 5.17 10.60
C GLY A 506 -41.04 6.62 10.35
N SER A 507 -41.65 7.21 11.38
CA SER A 507 -42.05 8.62 11.40
C SER A 507 -42.35 9.01 12.84
N ASN A 508 -42.16 10.28 13.17
CA ASN A 508 -42.67 10.87 14.40
C ASN A 508 -43.96 11.66 14.17
N GLY A 509 -44.71 11.83 15.24
CA GLY A 509 -45.91 12.67 15.25
C GLY A 509 -47.17 11.94 14.81
N GLN A 510 -48.30 12.63 14.96
CA GLN A 510 -49.64 12.06 14.80
C GLN A 510 -50.20 12.15 13.38
N GLY A 511 -49.64 13.01 12.53
CA GLY A 511 -50.08 13.20 11.15
C GLY A 511 -50.05 11.90 10.35
N ILE A 512 -51.06 11.71 9.50
CA ILE A 512 -51.14 10.55 8.60
C ILE A 512 -50.17 10.74 7.43
N LYS A 513 -49.39 9.70 7.15
CA LYS A 513 -48.50 9.62 5.99
C LYS A 513 -48.99 8.53 5.05
N TYR A 514 -48.90 8.80 3.76
CA TYR A 514 -49.21 7.85 2.71
C TYR A 514 -47.91 7.45 2.00
N PHE A 515 -47.60 6.16 1.90
CA PHE A 515 -46.51 5.66 1.06
C PHE A 515 -47.10 4.99 -0.18
N ARG A 516 -46.73 5.52 -1.34
CA ARG A 516 -47.21 5.04 -2.64
C ARG A 516 -46.27 4.02 -3.26
N SER A 517 -44.98 4.14 -2.99
CA SER A 517 -43.98 3.15 -3.40
C SER A 517 -42.72 3.26 -2.55
N ILE A 518 -42.10 2.12 -2.28
CA ILE A 518 -40.79 2.02 -1.64
C ILE A 518 -39.93 1.13 -2.54
N ARG A 519 -38.77 1.62 -2.93
CA ARG A 519 -37.77 0.85 -3.66
C ARG A 519 -36.50 0.77 -2.85
N VAL A 520 -36.01 -0.44 -2.64
CA VAL A 520 -34.75 -0.70 -1.95
C VAL A 520 -33.76 -1.26 -2.97
N SER A 521 -32.61 -0.61 -3.07
CA SER A 521 -31.57 -0.95 -4.02
C SER A 521 -30.27 -1.28 -3.30
N GLN A 522 -29.71 -2.46 -3.58
CA GLN A 522 -28.34 -2.75 -3.22
C GLN A 522 -27.44 -2.04 -4.22
N LEU A 523 -26.58 -1.16 -3.72
CA LEU A 523 -25.59 -0.50 -4.56
C LEU A 523 -24.38 -1.41 -4.69
N MET A 524 -23.68 -1.30 -5.82
CA MET A 524 -22.44 -2.02 -6.05
C MET A 524 -21.38 -1.54 -5.06
N GLY A 525 -20.98 -2.43 -4.15
CA GLY A 525 -19.80 -2.19 -3.34
C GLY A 525 -18.56 -2.22 -4.23
N LYS A 526 -17.68 -1.22 -4.12
CA LYS A 526 -16.34 -1.38 -4.65
C LYS A 526 -15.63 -2.44 -3.83
N GLN A 527 -14.96 -3.39 -4.48
CA GLN A 527 -13.89 -4.10 -3.81
C GLN A 527 -12.88 -3.05 -3.35
N LYS A 528 -12.89 -2.72 -2.06
CA LYS A 528 -11.64 -2.37 -1.41
C LYS A 528 -10.88 -3.66 -1.33
N ASN A 529 -10.20 -3.95 -2.41
CA ASN A 529 -9.01 -4.72 -2.35
C ASN A 529 -8.19 -4.09 -1.20
N LYS A 530 -8.20 -4.73 -0.01
CA LYS A 530 -6.98 -4.83 0.80
C LYS A 530 -6.03 -5.74 0.03
N THR A 531 -5.64 -5.13 -1.06
CA THR A 531 -4.73 -5.42 -2.12
C THR A 531 -4.66 -3.99 -2.69
N LYS A 532 -3.68 -3.16 -2.31
CA LYS A 532 -2.40 -3.27 -3.01
C LYS A 532 -2.40 -4.55 -3.84
N GLU A 533 -3.08 -4.54 -4.99
CA GLU A 533 -3.05 -5.60 -6.00
C GLU A 533 -1.68 -5.53 -6.71
N ARG A 534 -0.66 -5.48 -5.85
CA ARG A 534 0.80 -5.49 -5.97
C ARG A 534 1.47 -6.09 -4.72
N GLU A 535 0.73 -6.52 -3.69
CA GLU A 535 1.26 -7.24 -2.52
C GLU A 535 0.39 -8.49 -2.22
N LEU A 536 0.14 -9.28 -3.27
CA LEU A 536 0.11 -10.75 -3.18
C LEU A 536 1.13 -11.30 -4.20
N VAL A 537 2.29 -10.65 -4.27
CA VAL A 537 3.52 -11.36 -4.60
C VAL A 537 3.86 -12.09 -3.31
N MET A 538 3.55 -13.39 -3.26
CA MET A 538 4.49 -14.27 -2.59
C MET A 538 5.85 -13.84 -3.12
N ILE A 539 6.79 -13.42 -2.27
CA ILE A 539 8.19 -13.32 -2.69
C ILE A 539 8.69 -14.77 -2.88
N THR A 540 8.13 -15.51 -3.83
CA THR A 540 8.98 -15.89 -4.95
C THR A 540 9.42 -14.56 -5.52
N LYS A 541 10.63 -14.12 -5.20
CA LYS A 541 11.22 -13.00 -5.93
C LYS A 541 10.87 -13.27 -7.41
N GLN A 542 10.26 -12.31 -8.11
CA GLN A 542 10.11 -12.50 -9.55
C GLN A 542 11.54 -12.53 -10.07
N ASN A 543 11.96 -13.65 -10.65
CA ASN A 543 13.33 -13.74 -11.14
C ASN A 543 13.51 -12.77 -12.32
N ASN A 544 12.44 -12.45 -13.06
CA ASN A 544 12.46 -11.53 -14.17
C ASN A 544 11.17 -10.69 -14.27
N ASN A 545 11.27 -9.52 -14.88
CA ASN A 545 10.12 -8.73 -15.30
C ASN A 545 10.50 -7.75 -16.42
N ILE A 546 9.53 -7.35 -17.24
CA ILE A 546 9.69 -6.33 -18.28
C ILE A 546 8.41 -5.50 -18.40
N ILE A 547 8.54 -4.18 -18.58
CA ILE A 547 7.38 -3.31 -18.77
C ILE A 547 6.67 -3.64 -20.09
N SER A 548 5.36 -3.39 -20.15
CA SER A 548 4.53 -3.72 -21.32
C SER A 548 4.70 -2.75 -22.49
N ASN A 549 4.98 -1.48 -22.21
CA ASN A 549 5.19 -0.46 -23.24
C ASN A 549 6.64 -0.49 -23.70
N ILE A 550 6.94 -1.23 -24.78
CA ILE A 550 8.27 -1.35 -25.39
C ILE A 550 8.26 -0.72 -26.77
N HIS A 551 8.96 0.42 -26.93
CA HIS A 551 9.13 1.11 -28.21
C HIS A 551 10.45 1.90 -28.24
N ARG A 552 10.73 2.58 -29.36
CA ARG A 552 11.92 3.41 -29.54
C ARG A 552 11.91 4.62 -28.60
N LEU A 553 13.08 5.04 -28.09
CA LEU A 553 13.21 6.26 -27.28
C LEU A 553 13.07 7.51 -28.14
N VAL A 554 13.71 7.46 -29.30
CA VAL A 554 13.74 8.53 -30.30
C VAL A 554 13.45 7.95 -31.68
N THR A 555 13.07 8.84 -32.58
CA THR A 555 12.91 8.59 -34.02
C THR A 555 13.80 9.58 -34.77
N SER A 556 15.05 9.21 -35.00
CA SER A 556 16.06 10.08 -35.63
C SER A 556 15.58 10.64 -36.98
N GLU A 557 14.75 9.90 -37.72
CA GLU A 557 14.16 10.35 -39.00
C GLU A 557 13.22 11.57 -38.85
N HIS A 558 12.71 11.81 -37.64
CA HIS A 558 11.89 12.98 -37.31
C HIS A 558 12.69 14.11 -36.65
N GLY A 559 14.03 13.98 -36.55
CA GLY A 559 14.89 14.96 -35.88
C GLY A 559 14.90 14.86 -34.35
N GLU A 560 14.50 13.72 -33.79
CA GLU A 560 14.53 13.47 -32.34
C GLU A 560 15.97 13.13 -31.86
N ASN A 561 16.90 14.08 -31.93
CA ASN A 561 18.32 13.81 -31.69
C ASN A 561 18.77 13.80 -30.22
N TYR A 562 17.95 14.27 -29.28
CA TYR A 562 18.34 14.50 -27.88
C TYR A 562 17.85 13.38 -26.96
N TRP A 563 18.74 12.48 -26.58
CA TRP A 563 18.35 11.23 -25.91
C TRP A 563 17.78 11.43 -24.51
N PHE A 564 18.22 12.45 -23.76
CA PHE A 564 17.62 12.78 -22.46
C PHE A 564 16.11 13.05 -22.60
N ASN A 565 15.72 13.80 -23.64
CA ASN A 565 14.33 14.18 -23.89
C ASN A 565 13.49 12.97 -24.31
N GLY A 566 14.05 12.06 -25.13
CA GLY A 566 13.41 10.79 -25.45
C GLY A 566 13.20 9.91 -24.21
N CYS A 567 14.19 9.82 -23.33
CA CYS A 567 14.08 9.09 -22.06
C CYS A 567 13.01 9.71 -21.14
N ALA A 568 13.00 11.04 -21.00
CA ALA A 568 12.04 11.75 -20.16
C ALA A 568 10.60 11.59 -20.68
N LYS A 569 10.38 11.74 -22.00
CA LYS A 569 9.11 11.42 -22.67
C LYS A 569 8.64 10.00 -22.33
N TYR A 570 9.52 9.01 -22.49
CA TYR A 570 9.17 7.61 -22.27
C TYR A 570 8.68 7.39 -20.84
N VAL A 571 9.42 7.92 -19.85
CA VAL A 571 9.00 7.82 -18.44
C VAL A 571 7.63 8.47 -18.22
N MET A 572 7.40 9.66 -18.77
CA MET A 572 6.11 10.36 -18.66
C MET A 572 4.97 9.61 -19.34
N GLU A 573 5.21 9.00 -20.50
CA GLU A 573 4.25 8.16 -21.20
C GLU A 573 3.82 6.95 -20.35
N CYS A 574 4.78 6.26 -19.73
CA CYS A 574 4.51 5.16 -18.80
C CYS A 574 3.79 5.61 -17.52
N LEU A 575 3.92 6.88 -17.13
CA LEU A 575 3.16 7.51 -16.04
C LEU A 575 1.76 7.98 -16.49
N GLY A 576 1.40 7.82 -17.76
CA GLY A 576 0.10 8.18 -18.33
C GLY A 576 0.01 9.61 -18.89
N GLU A 577 1.11 10.35 -18.93
CA GLU A 577 1.17 11.76 -19.32
C GLU A 577 1.46 11.93 -20.81
N ARG A 578 0.44 11.71 -21.65
CA ARG A 578 0.58 11.71 -23.13
C ARG A 578 0.97 13.06 -23.74
N ASP A 579 0.67 14.16 -23.06
CA ASP A 579 1.00 15.50 -23.55
C ASP A 579 2.47 15.89 -23.35
N TYR A 580 3.20 15.13 -22.52
CA TYR A 580 4.60 15.35 -22.18
C TYR A 580 5.51 14.63 -23.17
N ASP A 581 5.42 15.04 -24.42
CA ASP A 581 6.16 14.46 -25.54
C ASP A 581 7.63 14.92 -25.62
N TYR A 582 8.34 14.37 -26.61
CA TYR A 582 9.75 14.66 -26.86
C TYR A 582 9.98 16.16 -27.06
N TRP A 583 9.12 16.81 -27.84
CA TRP A 583 9.25 18.22 -28.19
C TRP A 583 9.05 19.12 -26.97
N LEU A 584 8.10 18.78 -26.09
CA LEU A 584 7.95 19.48 -24.82
C LEU A 584 9.25 19.46 -24.03
N PHE A 585 9.87 18.29 -23.83
CA PHE A 585 11.12 18.19 -23.09
C PHE A 585 12.26 18.92 -23.79
N ALA A 586 12.40 18.78 -25.10
CA ALA A 586 13.43 19.47 -25.88
C ALA A 586 13.32 21.01 -25.79
N GLY A 587 12.12 21.56 -25.62
CA GLY A 587 11.94 22.98 -25.32
C GLY A 587 12.12 23.35 -23.84
N LEU A 588 11.71 22.48 -22.91
CA LEU A 588 11.86 22.70 -21.46
C LEU A 588 13.32 22.70 -21.00
N THR A 589 14.15 21.83 -21.58
CA THR A 589 15.60 21.82 -21.40
C THR A 589 16.25 22.94 -22.20
N GLY A 590 15.67 23.31 -23.34
CA GLY A 590 16.18 24.32 -24.27
C GLY A 590 17.09 23.73 -25.36
N ASP A 591 17.18 22.40 -25.46
CA ASP A 591 18.05 21.71 -26.43
C ASP A 591 17.75 22.12 -27.86
N VAL A 592 16.46 22.15 -28.25
CA VAL A 592 16.03 22.45 -29.63
C VAL A 592 16.20 23.93 -30.04
N PHE A 593 16.67 24.77 -29.11
CA PHE A 593 16.88 26.20 -29.33
C PHE A 593 18.34 26.61 -29.22
N THR A 594 19.21 25.74 -28.70
CA THR A 594 20.51 26.17 -28.20
C THR A 594 21.65 25.56 -29.00
N GLN A 595 22.43 26.42 -29.65
CA GLN A 595 23.73 26.01 -30.20
C GLN A 595 24.75 25.88 -29.07
N HIS A 596 25.71 24.98 -29.22
CA HIS A 596 26.80 24.82 -28.27
C HIS A 596 28.19 24.78 -28.93
N TYR A 597 29.21 25.12 -28.14
CA TYR A 597 30.62 24.96 -28.48
C TYR A 597 31.43 24.73 -27.20
N THR A 598 32.42 23.84 -27.26
CA THR A 598 33.32 23.52 -26.12
C THR A 598 34.75 23.98 -26.40
N TYR A 599 35.40 24.53 -25.38
CA TYR A 599 36.80 24.95 -25.41
C TYR A 599 37.76 23.84 -24.99
N THR A 600 37.28 22.81 -24.28
CA THR A 600 38.13 21.80 -23.65
C THR A 600 37.92 20.41 -24.26
N LYS A 601 36.86 19.72 -23.85
CA LYS A 601 36.53 18.36 -24.30
C LYS A 601 35.09 18.27 -24.77
N TYR A 602 34.75 17.21 -25.50
CA TYR A 602 33.39 16.92 -25.90
C TYR A 602 32.52 16.57 -24.67
N PHE A 603 31.37 17.22 -24.52
CA PHE A 603 30.41 17.00 -23.41
C PHE A 603 29.06 16.43 -23.90
N GLY A 604 28.94 16.09 -25.19
CA GLY A 604 27.68 15.71 -25.83
C GLY A 604 27.18 16.70 -26.88
N ASP A 605 25.97 16.44 -27.35
CA ASP A 605 25.28 17.05 -28.50
C ASP A 605 24.05 17.88 -28.11
N ALA A 606 23.91 18.22 -26.83
CA ALA A 606 22.72 18.89 -26.30
C ALA A 606 23.09 19.73 -25.07
N LEU A 607 22.33 20.78 -24.78
CA LEU A 607 22.47 21.53 -23.53
C LEU A 607 22.27 20.61 -22.32
N SER A 608 21.30 19.71 -22.38
CA SER A 608 21.05 18.72 -21.33
C SER A 608 22.29 17.90 -21.00
N SER A 609 23.15 17.64 -21.99
CA SER A 609 24.38 16.87 -21.80
C SER A 609 25.41 17.62 -20.95
N TYR A 610 25.59 18.91 -21.19
CA TYR A 610 26.43 19.78 -20.35
C TYR A 610 25.89 19.90 -18.92
N MET A 611 24.57 20.09 -18.77
CA MET A 611 23.94 20.25 -17.45
C MET A 611 24.03 18.97 -16.62
N MET A 612 23.91 17.81 -17.27
CA MET A 612 24.09 16.50 -16.63
C MET A 612 25.54 16.25 -16.19
N ASP A 613 26.53 16.82 -16.89
CA ASP A 613 27.94 16.70 -16.49
C ASP A 613 28.32 17.68 -15.37
N GLU A 614 27.75 18.89 -15.33
CA GLU A 614 28.03 19.85 -14.26
C GLU A 614 27.34 19.49 -12.95
N ASN A 615 26.00 19.48 -12.94
CA ASN A 615 25.18 19.30 -11.75
C ASN A 615 23.92 18.45 -12.05
N PRO A 616 24.09 17.13 -12.26
CA PRO A 616 22.99 16.26 -12.68
C PRO A 616 21.86 16.21 -11.66
N LYS A 617 22.18 16.27 -10.36
CA LYS A 617 21.18 16.27 -9.27
C LYS A 617 20.23 17.45 -9.39
N GLN A 618 20.77 18.65 -9.57
CA GLN A 618 19.95 19.86 -9.67
C GLN A 618 19.20 19.92 -11.01
N PHE A 619 19.86 19.60 -12.12
CA PHE A 619 19.25 19.63 -13.45
C PHE A 619 18.05 18.68 -13.58
N VAL A 620 18.20 17.42 -13.12
CA VAL A 620 17.12 16.43 -13.12
C VAL A 620 15.96 16.89 -12.25
N LYS A 621 16.26 17.35 -11.03
CA LYS A 621 15.25 17.86 -10.11
C LYS A 621 14.46 18.99 -10.73
N ASP A 622 15.13 19.99 -11.29
CA ASP A 622 14.47 21.18 -11.85
C ASP A 622 13.66 20.86 -13.11
N THR A 623 14.17 19.98 -13.97
CA THR A 623 13.48 19.60 -15.22
C THR A 623 12.14 18.90 -14.93
N PHE A 624 12.12 17.91 -14.04
CA PHE A 624 10.87 17.23 -13.68
C PHE A 624 9.99 18.06 -12.75
N ALA A 625 10.57 18.93 -11.90
CA ALA A 625 9.79 19.87 -11.09
C ALA A 625 9.01 20.87 -11.96
N LYS A 626 9.60 21.33 -13.09
CA LYS A 626 8.86 22.13 -14.09
C LYS A 626 7.63 21.36 -14.59
N CYS A 627 7.70 20.05 -14.72
CA CYS A 627 6.57 19.19 -15.12
C CYS A 627 5.57 18.89 -13.98
N GLY A 628 5.86 19.30 -12.74
CA GLY A 628 5.06 18.99 -11.56
C GLY A 628 5.43 17.66 -10.89
N TYR A 629 6.58 17.08 -11.19
CA TYR A 629 7.03 15.77 -10.69
C TYR A 629 8.27 15.89 -9.80
N ALA A 630 8.34 15.04 -8.77
CA ALA A 630 9.60 14.81 -8.07
C ALA A 630 10.51 13.92 -8.92
N ALA A 631 11.81 14.19 -8.92
CA ALA A 631 12.80 13.29 -9.51
C ALA A 631 14.06 13.27 -8.66
N THR A 632 14.76 12.14 -8.67
CA THR A 632 16.02 11.94 -7.94
C THR A 632 17.04 11.34 -8.87
N TYR A 633 18.19 12.00 -8.97
CA TYR A 633 19.39 11.46 -9.59
C TYR A 633 20.26 10.79 -8.53
N VAL A 634 20.64 9.55 -8.78
CA VAL A 634 21.53 8.75 -7.93
C VAL A 634 22.82 8.52 -8.71
N SER A 635 23.94 9.01 -8.18
CA SER A 635 25.24 8.86 -8.83
C SER A 635 25.72 7.40 -8.81
N LEU A 636 26.61 7.03 -9.73
CA LEU A 636 27.29 5.73 -9.70
C LEU A 636 27.98 5.43 -8.36
N LYS A 637 28.49 6.45 -7.65
CA LYS A 637 29.09 6.28 -6.32
C LYS A 637 28.04 5.81 -5.30
N GLU A 638 26.92 6.52 -5.22
CA GLU A 638 25.81 6.17 -4.32
C GLU A 638 25.18 4.81 -4.66
N LEU A 639 25.07 4.50 -5.96
CA LEU A 639 24.62 3.20 -6.45
C LEU A 639 25.53 2.07 -5.99
N LYS A 640 26.86 2.26 -5.99
CA LYS A 640 27.82 1.25 -5.51
C LYS A 640 27.81 1.08 -3.99
N GLU A 641 27.72 2.19 -3.25
CA GLU A 641 27.69 2.19 -1.78
C GLU A 641 26.42 1.51 -1.23
N ASN A 642 25.30 1.56 -1.97
CA ASN A 642 24.00 1.04 -1.55
C ASN A 642 23.35 0.14 -2.61
N SER A 643 24.13 -0.72 -3.26
CA SER A 643 23.74 -1.53 -4.43
C SER A 643 22.42 -2.29 -4.24
N GLU A 644 22.25 -2.96 -3.10
CA GLU A 644 21.06 -3.79 -2.83
C GLU A 644 19.79 -2.95 -2.68
N MET A 645 19.88 -1.80 -2.01
CA MET A 645 18.76 -0.88 -1.83
C MET A 645 18.28 -0.31 -3.17
N TYR A 646 19.20 0.15 -4.02
CA TYR A 646 18.85 0.73 -5.32
C TYR A 646 18.43 -0.31 -6.35
N LEU A 647 18.97 -1.53 -6.28
CA LEU A 647 18.47 -2.65 -7.07
C LEU A 647 17.01 -2.97 -6.72
N ASN A 648 16.69 -3.06 -5.42
CA ASN A 648 15.31 -3.26 -4.96
C ASN A 648 14.39 -2.09 -5.34
N THR A 649 14.92 -0.87 -5.38
CA THR A 649 14.17 0.30 -5.83
C THR A 649 13.90 0.23 -7.33
N LEU A 650 14.90 -0.11 -8.16
CA LEU A 650 14.74 -0.30 -9.59
C LEU A 650 13.72 -1.39 -9.92
N THR A 651 13.82 -2.57 -9.29
CA THR A 651 12.88 -3.66 -9.53
C THR A 651 11.46 -3.24 -9.17
N SER A 652 11.27 -2.51 -8.07
CA SER A 652 9.97 -1.94 -7.71
C SER A 652 9.42 -0.96 -8.75
N TYR A 653 10.26 -0.15 -9.41
CA TYR A 653 9.82 0.75 -10.48
C TYR A 653 9.39 -0.04 -11.73
N ILE A 654 10.18 -1.02 -12.15
CA ILE A 654 9.86 -1.89 -13.30
C ILE A 654 8.59 -2.69 -13.04
N ASP A 655 8.43 -3.27 -11.85
CA ASP A 655 7.21 -3.97 -11.43
C ASP A 655 6.00 -3.03 -11.39
N LYS A 656 6.27 -1.73 -11.25
CA LYS A 656 5.25 -0.69 -11.36
C LYS A 656 4.86 -0.32 -12.78
N GLY A 657 5.60 -0.80 -13.79
CA GLY A 657 5.46 -0.40 -15.19
C GLY A 657 6.20 0.89 -15.53
N ILE A 658 7.08 1.38 -14.64
CA ILE A 658 7.75 2.67 -14.75
C ILE A 658 9.23 2.42 -15.06
N PRO A 659 9.75 2.86 -16.22
CA PRO A 659 11.17 2.72 -16.52
C PRO A 659 12.04 3.64 -15.65
N VAL A 660 13.29 3.24 -15.44
CA VAL A 660 14.31 4.05 -14.73
C VAL A 660 15.29 4.58 -15.77
N MET A 661 15.55 5.88 -15.82
CA MET A 661 16.50 6.39 -16.82
C MET A 661 17.93 6.07 -16.36
N ILE A 662 18.77 5.70 -17.32
CA ILE A 662 20.21 5.49 -17.11
C ILE A 662 20.98 6.56 -17.90
N TRP A 663 21.91 7.22 -17.22
CA TRP A 663 22.78 8.24 -17.79
C TRP A 663 24.25 7.83 -17.65
N GLY A 664 25.08 8.16 -18.65
CA GLY A 664 26.44 7.65 -18.81
C GLY A 664 26.49 6.63 -19.94
N TYR A 665 27.10 5.46 -19.72
CA TYR A 665 27.17 4.41 -20.74
C TYR A 665 26.45 3.13 -20.27
N PRO A 666 25.31 2.75 -20.88
CA PRO A 666 24.59 3.45 -21.96
C PRO A 666 23.70 4.61 -21.45
N VAL A 667 23.37 5.56 -22.33
CA VAL A 667 22.27 6.52 -22.12
C VAL A 667 20.97 5.90 -22.62
N GLY A 668 19.95 5.85 -21.78
CA GLY A 668 18.66 5.24 -22.14
C GLY A 668 17.70 5.05 -20.98
N VAL A 669 16.86 4.04 -21.09
CA VAL A 669 15.93 3.62 -20.03
C VAL A 669 16.07 2.14 -19.73
N LEU A 670 16.08 1.81 -18.44
CA LEU A 670 15.96 0.46 -17.91
C LEU A 670 14.46 0.11 -17.90
N VAL A 671 14.12 -0.96 -18.59
CA VAL A 671 12.73 -1.39 -18.88
C VAL A 671 12.40 -2.76 -18.32
N GLY A 672 13.37 -3.46 -17.76
CA GLY A 672 13.20 -4.82 -17.26
C GLY A 672 14.41 -5.32 -16.50
N TYR A 673 14.27 -6.50 -15.91
CA TYR A 673 15.34 -7.24 -15.26
C TYR A 673 15.14 -8.75 -15.40
N GLU A 674 16.23 -9.50 -15.29
CA GLU A 674 16.27 -10.96 -15.20
C GLU A 674 17.20 -11.35 -14.02
N ASP A 675 17.13 -12.60 -13.57
CA ASP A 675 17.88 -13.15 -12.44
C ASP A 675 17.93 -12.28 -11.18
N TYR A 676 16.77 -11.83 -10.71
CA TYR A 676 16.64 -10.98 -9.51
C TYR A 676 17.39 -9.65 -9.62
N GLY A 677 17.54 -9.13 -10.83
CA GLY A 677 18.26 -7.87 -11.08
C GLY A 677 19.75 -8.06 -11.36
N LYS A 678 20.25 -9.29 -11.46
CA LYS A 678 21.63 -9.53 -11.93
C LYS A 678 21.82 -9.16 -13.40
N VAL A 679 20.75 -9.26 -14.19
CA VAL A 679 20.70 -8.81 -15.59
C VAL A 679 19.62 -7.73 -15.70
N LEU A 680 19.94 -6.62 -16.34
CA LEU A 680 19.05 -5.50 -16.59
C LEU A 680 18.74 -5.42 -18.08
N LEU A 681 17.48 -5.13 -18.41
CA LEU A 681 16.98 -4.91 -19.77
C LEU A 681 16.87 -3.40 -20.01
N TYR A 682 17.42 -2.90 -21.11
CA TYR A 682 17.48 -1.47 -21.40
C TYR A 682 17.24 -1.15 -22.87
N ILE A 683 16.74 0.05 -23.17
CA ILE A 683 16.54 0.56 -24.53
C ILE A 683 17.41 1.81 -24.72
N THR A 684 17.98 1.97 -25.92
CA THR A 684 18.81 3.11 -26.33
C THR A 684 18.46 3.56 -27.74
N GLY A 685 18.56 4.87 -28.01
CA GLY A 685 18.37 5.45 -29.36
C GLY A 685 17.11 4.97 -30.09
N ASP A 686 17.27 4.63 -31.37
CA ASP A 686 16.21 4.15 -32.28
C ASP A 686 15.87 2.66 -32.14
N LYS A 687 16.43 1.96 -31.14
CA LYS A 687 16.19 0.52 -30.96
C LYS A 687 14.76 0.29 -30.48
N ASN A 688 14.08 -0.67 -31.09
CA ASN A 688 12.71 -1.06 -30.73
C ASN A 688 12.64 -2.35 -29.89
N GLN A 689 13.79 -2.91 -29.53
CA GLN A 689 13.88 -4.08 -28.66
C GLN A 689 14.88 -3.84 -27.53
N PRO A 690 14.61 -4.37 -26.32
CA PRO A 690 15.51 -4.23 -25.17
C PRO A 690 16.78 -5.07 -25.34
N GLU A 691 17.90 -4.50 -24.93
CA GLU A 691 19.19 -5.16 -24.82
C GLU A 691 19.46 -5.59 -23.37
N ARG A 692 20.38 -6.54 -23.18
CA ARG A 692 20.78 -7.07 -21.87
C ARG A 692 22.11 -6.49 -21.42
N MET A 693 22.23 -6.16 -20.14
CA MET A 693 23.52 -5.88 -19.48
C MET A 693 23.54 -6.48 -18.07
N THR A 694 24.71 -6.84 -17.55
CA THR A 694 24.83 -7.24 -16.14
C THR A 694 24.74 -6.03 -15.22
N LEU A 695 24.31 -6.23 -13.97
CA LEU A 695 24.32 -5.18 -12.96
C LEU A 695 25.71 -4.59 -12.75
N GLU A 696 26.74 -5.43 -12.74
CA GLU A 696 28.14 -4.99 -12.63
C GLU A 696 28.53 -4.04 -13.78
N LYS A 697 28.10 -4.34 -15.01
CA LYS A 697 28.33 -3.46 -16.17
C LYS A 697 27.55 -2.16 -16.07
N ALA A 698 26.31 -2.20 -15.56
CA ALA A 698 25.51 -1.01 -15.32
C ALA A 698 26.14 -0.09 -14.25
N LEU A 699 26.81 -0.69 -13.26
CA LEU A 699 27.48 0.02 -12.17
C LEU A 699 28.93 0.40 -12.48
N SER A 700 29.58 -0.22 -13.47
CA SER A 700 30.97 0.11 -13.82
C SER A 700 31.08 1.50 -14.46
N GLY A 701 30.05 1.91 -15.22
CA GLY A 701 29.92 3.25 -15.77
C GLY A 701 31.00 3.64 -16.77
N HIS A 702 31.75 2.67 -17.31
CA HIS A 702 32.80 2.94 -18.29
C HIS A 702 32.17 3.32 -19.64
N ASP A 703 32.18 4.62 -19.94
CA ASP A 703 32.00 5.11 -21.30
C ASP A 703 33.35 4.95 -22.04
N ILE A 704 33.32 4.23 -23.17
CA ILE A 704 34.50 3.99 -24.00
C ILE A 704 34.98 5.32 -24.64
N TRP A 705 34.08 6.29 -24.77
CA TRP A 705 34.32 7.56 -25.44
C TRP A 705 34.60 8.72 -24.48
N ASP A 706 34.16 8.64 -23.21
CA ASP A 706 34.51 9.61 -22.15
C ASP A 706 34.61 8.96 -20.75
N PRO A 707 35.80 8.52 -20.33
CA PRO A 707 36.02 7.86 -19.03
C PRO A 707 35.66 8.72 -17.81
N GLU A 708 35.54 10.05 -17.97
CA GLU A 708 35.22 10.99 -16.89
C GLU A 708 33.74 11.36 -16.82
N ARG A 709 32.91 10.84 -17.73
CA ARG A 709 31.49 11.17 -17.80
C ARG A 709 30.77 10.76 -16.52
N LYS A 710 29.99 11.68 -15.95
CA LYS A 710 29.23 11.39 -14.72
C LYS A 710 28.03 10.50 -15.05
N GLY A 711 28.10 9.23 -14.66
CA GLY A 711 26.98 8.31 -14.78
C GLY A 711 26.09 8.23 -13.53
N GLY A 712 24.86 7.78 -13.73
CA GLY A 712 23.88 7.59 -12.66
C GLY A 712 22.52 7.14 -13.15
N TRP A 713 21.62 6.86 -12.21
CA TRP A 713 20.24 6.46 -12.47
C TRP A 713 19.27 7.57 -12.03
N ILE A 714 18.20 7.76 -12.79
CA ILE A 714 17.17 8.77 -12.51
C ILE A 714 15.85 8.07 -12.23
N PHE A 715 15.31 8.35 -11.05
CA PHE A 715 14.01 7.88 -10.60
C PHE A 715 13.03 9.05 -10.59
N VAL A 716 11.99 8.97 -11.43
CA VAL A 716 10.90 9.95 -11.46
C VAL A 716 9.81 9.47 -10.49
N GLY A 717 9.59 10.24 -9.44
CA GLY A 717 8.67 9.92 -8.36
C GLY A 717 7.24 10.37 -8.62
N GLU A 718 6.50 10.59 -7.53
CA GLU A 718 5.09 10.96 -7.59
C GLU A 718 4.89 12.40 -8.09
N ARG A 719 3.73 12.62 -8.72
CA ARG A 719 3.25 13.95 -9.12
C ARG A 719 3.01 14.79 -7.87
N LYS A 720 3.63 15.97 -7.82
CA LYS A 720 3.49 16.97 -6.76
C LYS A 720 2.40 18.00 -7.07
N GLU A 721 2.28 18.38 -8.34
CA GLU A 721 1.37 19.42 -8.79
C GLU A 721 0.89 19.14 -10.21
N ASN A 722 -0.31 19.62 -10.55
CA ASN A 722 -0.78 19.66 -11.94
C ASN A 722 -0.49 21.04 -12.54
N ARG A 723 0.44 21.11 -13.49
CA ARG A 723 0.84 22.37 -14.12
C ARG A 723 0.25 22.49 -15.54
N PRO A 724 -0.48 23.57 -15.87
CA PRO A 724 -1.05 23.75 -17.20
C PRO A 724 0.03 23.83 -18.29
N LEU A 725 -0.16 23.11 -19.41
CA LEU A 725 0.79 23.11 -20.52
C LEU A 725 1.12 24.53 -21.02
N ALA A 726 0.11 25.41 -21.12
CA ALA A 726 0.32 26.79 -21.54
C ALA A 726 1.38 27.52 -20.70
N GLN A 727 1.36 27.31 -19.37
CA GLN A 727 2.34 27.87 -18.46
C GLN A 727 3.74 27.28 -18.70
N LEU A 728 3.85 25.96 -18.92
CA LEU A 728 5.12 25.28 -19.18
C LEU A 728 5.80 25.84 -20.43
N TYR A 729 5.06 25.92 -21.54
CA TYR A 729 5.56 26.47 -22.80
C TYR A 729 5.99 27.94 -22.64
N ARG A 730 5.18 28.74 -21.93
CA ARG A 730 5.50 30.16 -21.66
C ARG A 730 6.79 30.32 -20.87
N GLU A 731 6.95 29.57 -19.78
CA GLU A 731 8.14 29.61 -18.94
C GLU A 731 9.39 29.17 -19.71
N ALA A 732 9.27 28.11 -20.52
CA ALA A 732 10.35 27.63 -21.37
C ALA A 732 10.80 28.69 -22.39
N ILE A 733 9.85 29.33 -23.10
CA ILE A 733 10.16 30.42 -24.05
C ILE A 733 10.89 31.58 -23.36
N LYS A 734 10.42 31.96 -22.15
CA LYS A 734 11.04 33.05 -21.37
C LYS A 734 12.47 32.72 -20.90
N ALA A 735 12.82 31.44 -20.77
CA ALA A 735 14.14 31.02 -20.33
C ALA A 735 15.20 31.05 -21.44
N ILE A 736 14.80 30.97 -22.72
CA ILE A 736 15.72 30.84 -23.86
C ILE A 736 16.82 31.92 -23.90
N PRO A 737 16.54 33.23 -23.71
CA PRO A 737 17.61 34.25 -23.76
C PRO A 737 18.71 34.05 -22.72
N GLY A 738 18.33 33.65 -21.50
CA GLY A 738 19.27 33.39 -20.42
C GLY A 738 20.14 32.16 -20.74
N ILE A 739 19.52 31.10 -21.25
CA ILE A 739 20.19 29.88 -21.69
C ILE A 739 21.20 30.15 -22.81
N GLN A 740 20.81 30.90 -23.84
CA GLN A 740 21.67 31.21 -24.98
C GLN A 740 22.83 32.15 -24.64
N SER A 741 22.81 32.78 -23.46
CA SER A 741 23.85 33.70 -22.99
C SER A 741 24.89 33.01 -22.10
N ILE A 742 24.75 31.71 -21.82
CA ILE A 742 25.68 30.97 -20.95
C ILE A 742 27.06 30.89 -21.61
N LYS A 743 28.07 31.31 -20.85
CA LYS A 743 29.49 31.22 -21.19
C LYS A 743 30.28 30.88 -19.93
N THR A 744 31.03 29.79 -19.98
CA THR A 744 31.92 29.31 -18.93
C THR A 744 33.35 29.25 -19.47
N ASP A 745 34.30 28.86 -18.62
CA ASP A 745 35.68 28.63 -19.04
C ASP A 745 35.82 27.37 -19.92
N SER A 746 34.83 26.47 -19.91
CA SER A 746 34.87 25.18 -20.61
C SER A 746 33.97 25.13 -21.84
N TYR A 747 32.86 25.87 -21.90
CA TYR A 747 31.95 25.90 -23.04
C TYR A 747 31.14 27.20 -23.12
N CYS A 748 30.44 27.38 -24.23
CA CYS A 748 29.51 28.48 -24.42
C CYS A 748 28.32 28.05 -25.29
N PHE A 749 27.22 28.79 -25.15
CA PHE A 749 25.98 28.56 -25.89
C PHE A 749 25.58 29.74 -26.78
N GLY A 750 24.56 29.51 -27.61
CA GLY A 750 23.92 30.53 -28.43
C GLY A 750 24.85 31.18 -29.44
N ALA A 751 24.76 32.50 -29.58
CA ALA A 751 25.55 33.23 -30.59
C ALA A 751 27.06 33.14 -30.34
N GLU A 752 27.49 33.09 -29.07
CA GLU A 752 28.91 32.97 -28.73
C GLU A 752 29.48 31.60 -29.15
N ALA A 753 28.67 30.53 -29.10
CA ALA A 753 29.08 29.22 -29.59
C ALA A 753 29.48 29.26 -31.07
N PHE A 754 28.67 29.89 -31.91
CA PHE A 754 29.01 30.10 -33.33
C PHE A 754 30.27 30.93 -33.49
N ARG A 755 30.44 32.01 -32.73
CA ARG A 755 31.64 32.86 -32.80
C ARG A 755 32.90 32.13 -32.37
N ALA A 756 32.83 31.32 -31.33
CA ALA A 756 33.93 30.49 -30.84
C ALA A 756 34.31 29.43 -31.88
N TRP A 757 33.33 28.71 -32.41
CA TRP A 757 33.53 27.72 -33.47
C TRP A 757 34.20 28.32 -34.72
N ALA A 758 33.68 29.45 -35.22
CA ALA A 758 34.26 30.15 -36.35
C ALA A 758 35.69 30.66 -36.09
N ARG A 759 35.98 31.07 -34.84
CA ARG A 759 37.30 31.57 -34.44
C ARG A 759 38.33 30.46 -34.47
N ASP A 760 37.99 29.29 -33.92
CA ASP A 760 38.88 28.14 -33.87
C ASP A 760 39.20 27.59 -35.27
N ILE A 761 38.18 27.45 -36.13
CA ILE A 761 38.41 27.09 -37.54
C ILE A 761 39.30 28.13 -38.23
N GLY A 762 38.98 29.41 -38.10
CA GLY A 762 39.71 30.50 -38.77
C GLY A 762 41.16 30.63 -38.30
N ASN A 763 41.42 30.38 -37.02
CA ASN A 763 42.74 30.48 -36.40
C ASN A 763 43.62 29.25 -36.63
N GLY A 764 43.13 28.24 -37.38
CA GLY A 764 43.95 27.10 -37.78
C GLY A 764 44.01 25.97 -36.76
N LYS A 765 42.94 25.73 -35.97
CA LYS A 765 42.84 24.59 -35.05
C LYS A 765 43.24 23.25 -35.68
N PHE A 766 43.01 23.09 -36.99
CA PHE A 766 43.26 21.86 -37.74
C PHE A 766 44.60 21.85 -38.51
N ASP A 767 45.41 22.92 -38.46
CA ASP A 767 46.59 23.10 -39.32
C ASP A 767 47.63 21.97 -39.20
N ASN A 768 47.78 21.39 -38.01
CA ASN A 768 48.78 20.35 -37.72
C ASN A 768 48.16 18.99 -37.34
N MET A 769 46.83 18.85 -37.47
CA MET A 769 46.13 17.63 -37.11
C MET A 769 46.30 16.57 -38.21
N THR A 770 46.53 15.32 -37.84
CA THR A 770 46.55 14.21 -38.82
C THR A 770 45.15 13.64 -39.05
N THR A 771 44.99 12.85 -40.12
CA THR A 771 43.72 12.16 -40.41
C THR A 771 43.33 11.19 -39.29
N GLU A 772 44.31 10.58 -38.63
CA GLU A 772 44.10 9.65 -37.51
C GLU A 772 43.65 10.37 -36.23
N GLU A 773 44.07 11.63 -36.04
CA GLU A 773 43.69 12.46 -34.89
C GLU A 773 42.33 13.15 -35.07
N PHE A 774 41.91 13.34 -36.33
CA PHE A 774 40.68 14.05 -36.65
C PHE A 774 39.46 13.16 -36.43
N ASP A 775 38.77 13.38 -35.31
CA ASP A 775 37.39 12.94 -35.09
C ASP A 775 36.40 13.99 -35.63
N PRO A 776 35.74 13.73 -36.78
CA PRO A 776 34.80 14.69 -37.33
C PRO A 776 33.62 14.96 -36.40
N TRP A 777 33.21 14.00 -35.55
CA TRP A 777 32.08 14.18 -34.64
C TRP A 777 32.40 15.15 -33.51
N GLY A 778 33.41 14.85 -32.71
CA GLY A 778 33.82 15.68 -31.58
C GLY A 778 34.28 17.08 -31.96
N TYR A 779 34.83 17.27 -33.16
CA TYR A 779 35.41 18.55 -33.57
C TYR A 779 34.52 19.44 -34.46
N HIS A 780 33.56 18.90 -35.23
CA HIS A 780 32.82 19.71 -36.20
C HIS A 780 31.38 19.26 -36.48
N THR A 781 31.19 18.01 -36.91
CA THR A 781 29.91 17.51 -37.44
C THR A 781 28.81 17.47 -36.38
N ASN A 782 29.13 17.30 -35.10
CA ASN A 782 28.16 17.45 -34.03
C ASN A 782 27.57 18.89 -33.97
N TYR A 783 28.39 19.93 -34.11
CA TYR A 783 27.90 21.31 -34.12
C TYR A 783 27.00 21.60 -35.32
N VAL A 784 27.29 20.98 -36.47
CA VAL A 784 26.42 21.00 -37.66
C VAL A 784 25.11 20.27 -37.38
N CYS A 785 25.15 19.12 -36.71
CA CYS A 785 23.97 18.35 -36.33
C CYS A 785 23.01 19.17 -35.46
N VAL A 786 23.53 19.82 -34.41
CA VAL A 786 22.71 20.66 -33.53
C VAL A 786 22.19 21.89 -34.26
N LEU A 787 23.01 22.55 -35.07
CA LEU A 787 22.61 23.67 -35.93
C LEU A 787 21.43 23.28 -36.83
N ALA A 788 21.55 22.17 -37.55
CA ALA A 788 20.54 21.64 -38.46
C ALA A 788 19.24 21.28 -37.71
N THR A 789 19.38 20.64 -36.55
CA THR A 789 18.25 20.25 -35.69
C THR A 789 17.49 21.48 -35.21
N ASN A 790 18.19 22.46 -34.63
CA ASN A 790 17.60 23.70 -34.13
C ASN A 790 16.90 24.49 -35.23
N GLY A 791 17.53 24.59 -36.41
CA GLY A 791 16.99 25.30 -37.56
C GLY A 791 15.79 24.63 -38.23
N SER A 792 15.56 23.33 -37.99
CA SER A 792 14.51 22.56 -38.68
C SER A 792 13.40 22.05 -37.76
N CYS A 793 13.68 21.82 -36.48
CA CYS A 793 12.80 21.04 -35.60
C CYS A 793 12.04 21.87 -34.55
N CYS A 794 12.46 23.12 -34.30
CA CYS A 794 11.83 23.96 -33.27
C CYS A 794 10.44 24.49 -33.66
N HIS A 795 10.07 24.42 -34.95
CA HIS A 795 8.87 25.08 -35.48
C HIS A 795 7.56 24.56 -34.90
N GLU A 796 7.43 23.23 -34.72
CA GLU A 796 6.20 22.66 -34.16
C GLU A 796 6.04 23.00 -32.68
N TYR A 797 7.16 23.07 -31.94
CA TYR A 797 7.17 23.55 -30.56
C TYR A 797 6.69 25.01 -30.49
N LEU A 798 7.27 25.91 -31.32
CA LEU A 798 6.90 27.33 -31.33
C LEU A 798 5.43 27.54 -31.69
N LYS A 799 4.92 26.77 -32.66
CA LYS A 799 3.52 26.79 -33.05
C LYS A 799 2.60 26.31 -31.93
N ARG A 800 2.94 25.21 -31.25
CA ARG A 800 2.18 24.72 -30.10
C ARG A 800 2.23 25.72 -28.94
N ALA A 801 3.38 26.33 -28.68
CA ALA A 801 3.55 27.39 -27.69
C ALA A 801 2.61 28.57 -27.95
N GLN A 802 2.53 29.04 -29.21
CA GLN A 802 1.65 30.14 -29.63
C GLN A 802 0.17 29.76 -29.58
N ASN A 803 -0.20 28.53 -29.98
CA ASN A 803 -1.58 28.05 -29.88
C ASN A 803 -2.06 28.01 -28.42
N LEU A 804 -1.19 27.62 -27.49
CA LEU A 804 -1.47 27.60 -26.05
C LEU A 804 -1.37 29.00 -25.41
N ASN A 805 -0.59 29.91 -26.00
CA ASN A 805 -0.36 31.27 -25.54
C ASN A 805 -0.55 32.28 -26.68
N PRO A 806 -1.80 32.60 -27.07
CA PRO A 806 -2.08 33.41 -28.26
C PRO A 806 -1.51 34.84 -28.23
N ASP A 807 -1.19 35.34 -27.05
CA ASP A 807 -0.52 36.64 -26.83
C ASP A 807 0.96 36.65 -27.26
N MET A 808 1.61 35.48 -27.41
CA MET A 808 3.00 35.37 -27.86
C MET A 808 3.14 35.44 -29.39
N THR A 809 2.55 36.45 -30.02
CA THR A 809 2.53 36.59 -31.49
C THR A 809 3.92 36.74 -32.12
N PHE A 810 4.92 37.15 -31.33
CA PHE A 810 6.32 37.26 -31.77
C PHE A 810 6.96 35.89 -32.09
N LEU A 811 6.37 34.76 -31.67
CA LEU A 811 6.91 33.42 -31.95
C LEU A 811 6.93 33.09 -33.45
N GLU A 812 6.08 33.73 -34.26
CA GLU A 812 6.15 33.62 -35.72
C GLU A 812 7.45 34.21 -36.29
N GLU A 813 7.93 35.30 -35.71
CA GLU A 813 9.20 35.93 -36.08
C GLU A 813 10.37 35.04 -35.65
N ILE A 814 10.33 34.51 -34.43
CA ILE A 814 11.33 33.55 -33.93
C ILE A 814 11.41 32.32 -34.85
N SER A 815 10.25 31.76 -35.24
CA SER A 815 10.17 30.62 -36.14
C SER A 815 10.80 30.94 -37.51
N ARG A 816 10.60 32.15 -38.05
CA ARG A 816 11.25 32.59 -39.30
C ARG A 816 12.77 32.72 -39.15
N LEU A 817 13.26 33.20 -38.02
CA LEU A 817 14.70 33.33 -37.76
C LEU A 817 15.39 31.96 -37.66
N TYR A 818 14.80 30.99 -36.96
CA TYR A 818 15.31 29.61 -36.96
C TYR A 818 15.20 28.95 -38.33
N LYS A 819 14.14 29.23 -39.10
CA LYS A 819 14.03 28.73 -40.48
C LYS A 819 15.17 29.28 -41.34
N ARG A 820 15.53 30.56 -41.17
CA ARG A 820 16.68 31.17 -41.85
C ARG A 820 18.00 30.48 -41.47
N ILE A 821 18.17 30.07 -40.21
CA ILE A 821 19.29 29.24 -39.79
C ILE A 821 19.29 27.92 -40.57
N GLY A 822 18.15 27.22 -40.71
CA GLY A 822 18.05 26.01 -41.54
C GLY A 822 18.44 26.24 -43.01
N GLU A 823 17.94 27.31 -43.63
CA GLU A 823 18.26 27.68 -45.02
C GLU A 823 19.75 27.98 -45.20
N MET A 824 20.35 28.73 -44.27
CA MET A 824 21.79 29.05 -44.29
C MET A 824 22.70 27.82 -44.12
N TRP A 825 22.19 26.76 -43.50
CA TRP A 825 22.90 25.48 -43.41
C TRP A 825 22.85 24.72 -44.73
N ASN A 826 21.66 24.56 -45.33
CA ASN A 826 21.45 23.79 -46.55
C ASN A 826 20.22 24.35 -47.29
N ASN A 827 20.45 25.03 -48.43
CA ASN A 827 19.49 25.76 -49.29
C ASN A 827 19.61 27.31 -49.26
N ASP A 828 20.83 27.87 -49.36
CA ASP A 828 21.11 29.32 -49.46
C ASP A 828 21.83 29.65 -50.78
N HIS A 829 21.20 29.24 -51.89
CA HIS A 829 21.62 29.52 -53.26
C HIS A 829 23.08 29.10 -53.58
N GLY A 830 23.55 28.00 -53.00
CA GLY A 830 24.92 27.50 -53.23
C GLY A 830 26.00 28.26 -52.45
N THR A 831 25.59 29.13 -51.52
CA THR A 831 26.49 29.79 -50.56
C THR A 831 26.31 29.28 -49.13
N ASP A 832 25.39 28.34 -48.91
CA ASP A 832 25.13 27.69 -47.62
C ASP A 832 26.33 26.87 -47.12
N LEU A 833 26.28 26.52 -45.83
CA LEU A 833 27.36 25.82 -45.14
C LEU A 833 27.70 24.47 -45.79
N GLU A 834 26.69 23.72 -46.27
CA GLU A 834 26.88 22.45 -46.98
C GLU A 834 27.62 22.66 -48.31
N ALA A 835 27.18 23.62 -49.13
CA ALA A 835 27.82 23.96 -50.40
C ALA A 835 29.28 24.45 -50.25
N LEU A 836 29.59 25.08 -49.11
CA LEU A 836 30.96 25.51 -48.77
C LEU A 836 31.87 24.36 -48.30
N GLY A 837 31.34 23.14 -48.17
CA GLY A 837 32.07 21.98 -47.67
C GLY A 837 32.22 21.96 -46.14
N GLY A 838 31.47 22.80 -45.42
CA GLY A 838 31.45 22.87 -43.95
C GLY A 838 30.31 22.10 -43.30
N GLY A 839 29.56 21.32 -44.09
CA GLY A 839 28.40 20.52 -43.65
C GLY A 839 28.76 19.17 -43.04
N PHE A 840 27.87 18.18 -43.18
CA PHE A 840 28.07 16.85 -42.56
C PHE A 840 29.24 16.06 -43.14
N ASN A 841 29.56 16.27 -44.42
CA ASN A 841 30.64 15.58 -45.13
C ASN A 841 31.97 16.37 -45.12
N VAL A 842 32.23 17.17 -44.08
CA VAL A 842 33.46 17.95 -43.97
C VAL A 842 34.69 17.04 -43.98
N SER A 843 35.73 17.44 -44.71
CA SER A 843 37.03 16.76 -44.70
C SER A 843 38.08 17.60 -43.98
N LEU A 844 39.07 16.94 -43.40
CA LEU A 844 40.22 17.61 -42.78
C LEU A 844 40.94 18.52 -43.77
N GLU A 845 41.06 18.10 -45.04
CA GLU A 845 41.65 18.89 -46.12
C GLU A 845 40.94 20.24 -46.31
N VAL A 846 39.61 20.26 -46.24
CA VAL A 846 38.81 21.50 -46.37
C VAL A 846 39.03 22.42 -45.17
N LEU A 847 39.21 21.87 -43.97
CA LEU A 847 39.48 22.65 -42.75
C LEU A 847 40.94 23.13 -42.66
N GLN A 848 41.87 22.47 -43.33
CA GLN A 848 43.28 22.86 -43.44
C GLN A 848 43.52 23.91 -44.54
N ASP A 849 42.74 23.88 -45.63
CA ASP A 849 42.80 24.88 -46.68
C ASP A 849 42.37 26.27 -46.15
N LYS A 850 43.31 27.23 -46.15
CA LYS A 850 43.10 28.58 -45.59
C LYS A 850 41.99 29.35 -46.29
N GLU A 851 41.81 29.18 -47.60
CA GLU A 851 40.78 29.91 -48.34
C GLU A 851 39.40 29.31 -48.06
N ARG A 852 39.29 27.98 -48.11
CA ARG A 852 38.02 27.26 -47.88
C ARG A 852 37.54 27.42 -46.44
N ARG A 853 38.41 27.20 -45.45
CA ARG A 853 38.04 27.35 -44.04
C ARG A 853 37.64 28.78 -43.67
N SER A 854 38.23 29.78 -44.33
CA SER A 854 37.85 31.18 -44.11
C SER A 854 36.43 31.48 -44.56
N LYS A 855 35.99 30.88 -45.68
CA LYS A 855 34.59 30.98 -46.15
C LYS A 855 33.63 30.27 -45.20
N ILE A 856 33.99 29.09 -44.72
CA ILE A 856 33.22 28.35 -43.70
C ILE A 856 33.09 29.17 -42.41
N ALA A 857 34.20 29.67 -41.85
CA ALA A 857 34.20 30.49 -40.65
C ALA A 857 33.38 31.78 -40.81
N ALA A 858 33.43 32.42 -41.98
CA ALA A 858 32.61 33.60 -42.27
C ALA A 858 31.11 33.26 -42.24
N LYS A 859 30.70 32.17 -42.89
CA LYS A 859 29.30 31.71 -42.85
C LYS A 859 28.86 31.34 -41.43
N ILE A 860 29.70 30.66 -40.65
CA ILE A 860 29.43 30.35 -39.23
C ILE A 860 29.13 31.63 -38.41
N ARG A 861 29.86 32.73 -38.65
CA ARG A 861 29.60 34.03 -37.99
C ARG A 861 28.27 34.67 -38.40
N GLU A 862 27.74 34.35 -39.58
CA GLU A 862 26.42 34.85 -39.98
C GLU A 862 25.31 34.22 -39.12
N PHE A 863 25.41 32.92 -38.79
CA PHE A 863 24.46 32.28 -37.87
C PHE A 863 24.47 32.93 -36.48
N ALA A 864 25.64 33.37 -36.00
CA ALA A 864 25.75 34.13 -34.75
C ALA A 864 24.89 35.40 -34.77
N LYS A 865 24.87 36.13 -35.90
CA LYS A 865 24.07 37.36 -36.04
C LYS A 865 22.56 37.07 -36.03
N VAL A 866 22.13 35.99 -36.69
CA VAL A 866 20.72 35.57 -36.65
C VAL A 866 20.34 35.14 -35.23
N THR A 867 21.25 34.48 -34.52
CA THR A 867 21.06 34.07 -33.14
C THR A 867 20.98 35.28 -32.18
N ASP A 868 21.80 36.32 -32.39
CA ASP A 868 21.68 37.59 -31.65
C ASP A 868 20.30 38.22 -31.85
N GLU A 869 19.77 38.18 -33.07
CA GLU A 869 18.44 38.70 -33.39
C GLU A 869 17.34 37.93 -32.66
N ILE A 870 17.43 36.58 -32.62
CA ILE A 870 16.52 35.72 -31.86
C ILE A 870 16.51 36.14 -30.39
N VAL A 871 17.69 36.27 -29.77
CA VAL A 871 17.84 36.69 -28.37
C VAL A 871 17.27 38.10 -28.15
N ARG A 872 17.52 39.04 -29.08
CA ARG A 872 16.98 40.41 -29.01
C ARG A 872 15.45 40.40 -28.99
N VAL A 873 14.82 39.74 -29.96
CA VAL A 873 13.35 39.68 -30.09
C VAL A 873 12.74 39.03 -28.84
N LEU A 874 13.29 37.90 -28.37
CA LEU A 874 12.81 37.25 -27.16
C LEU A 874 12.96 38.14 -25.92
N THR A 875 14.07 38.84 -25.77
CA THR A 875 14.33 39.70 -24.59
C THR A 875 13.38 40.91 -24.56
N GLU A 876 13.21 41.59 -25.69
CA GLU A 876 12.34 42.76 -25.82
C GLU A 876 10.86 42.42 -25.62
N ARG A 877 10.42 41.25 -26.10
CA ARG A 877 9.00 40.86 -26.14
C ARG A 877 8.53 39.99 -24.97
N CYS A 878 9.44 39.34 -24.24
CA CYS A 878 9.09 38.58 -23.02
C CYS A 878 9.09 39.44 -21.74
N SER A 879 9.68 40.64 -21.79
CA SER A 879 9.81 41.57 -20.66
C SER A 879 8.65 42.57 -20.53
N GLY A 880 7.78 42.64 -21.54
CA GLY A 880 6.47 43.32 -21.49
C GLY A 880 5.36 42.30 -21.32
#